data_AF-A0A9P1BYB1-F1
#
_entry.id   AF-A0A9P1BYB1-F1
#
_cell.length_a   1.000
_cell.length_b   1.000
_cell.length_c   1.000
_cell.angle_alpha   90.00
_cell.angle_beta   90.00
_cell.angle_gamma   90.00
#
_symmetry.space_group_name_H-M   'P 1'
#
loop_
_entity.id
_entity.type
_entity.pdbx_description
1 polymer ?
#
loop_
_entity_poly.entity_id
_entity_poly.type
_entity_poly.pdbx_seq_one_letter_code
_entity_poly.pdbx_strand_id
1 'polypeptide(L)'
;MGYMSFRDVGKLIFPITSKEHKAMCDATSDEEARSVLYILHFSEPCPQCGFRIQRDSDSAGCPSVVCSNCKAPFRCFVVGRPSLEGPGATAADRFTLCRLVAALASAAENLQLDRKRLANEAGFDQTCLREAFNYISSGRPTFDTVDLRQAFRDQQIPVLEKEMDLLWQRYSPNFGAGVTWEHFRNQLRYDPTWTLESCTATNRLLTAVIQTMVRQAATDAGAEDAKALGPKGCPLMALFESLDPTSKGFLLDNDFWHLVQDFNAHTSFGSLCTMVQEVQLRRRYESSLPGRFSVREFGVLIYPFDSKEYFALRPCTSDDDAKSQLYLLQKIKKQVAGLVSAGSKLQVSSSLRSAGLKDGAEVSAVLGGDDVTVKAHKFGWGFGAIINTSLAIWGHELYFKLSPEQRKRTEQDVLELFFTETAVAAIKADGEVVTCGDDGAGGDSHLVQSQLVDVISISGTSGAFAAVRADGSVVCWGNPDAGGDCKNVQDQLQKIRQVFSCQNAFAAVTDTGRVVTWGQPDEGGDSSAVQSQLVGVKHIVGSVHAFAAILRDGSVVSWGADYAGADSSLVKEKLTKVKAVYASKFAFAALKEDGTVVTWGPPEHGGDSSNVQSQLVGVHHIEATKSAFAAITVQAGVEASKNASEAAVKVTLKSRVVTWGDQLHGGDSSDVQHRLDDIVQLKATKHAFAGLRSDGEVVAWGSELYGGDASSVQNDLVNVKEIFSSQSSFAALRSDGGLTVWGHQDDLLYDDELVEAVGSHVQYVATSKLAMTAVKDDGTYVTWGSPDHGGSQ
;
A
#
# COMPACT_ATOMS: atom_id res chain seq x y z
N MET A 1 -45.91 5.13 -34.67
CA MET A 1 -46.25 6.54 -34.97
C MET A 1 -46.82 7.15 -33.70
N GLY A 2 -46.25 8.27 -33.24
CA GLY A 2 -46.71 9.00 -32.06
C GLY A 2 -45.62 9.52 -31.13
N TYR A 3 -44.45 9.92 -31.64
CA TYR A 3 -43.48 10.68 -30.85
C TYR A 3 -43.63 12.16 -31.21
N MET A 4 -43.84 12.98 -30.19
CA MET A 4 -43.99 14.43 -30.32
C MET A 4 -42.63 15.05 -29.96
N SER A 5 -42.05 15.84 -30.86
CA SER A 5 -40.74 16.45 -30.64
C SER A 5 -40.80 17.49 -29.51
N PHE A 6 -39.66 17.83 -28.90
CA PHE A 6 -39.62 18.88 -27.87
C PHE A 6 -40.17 20.20 -28.40
N ARG A 7 -39.91 20.49 -29.67
CA ARG A 7 -40.45 21.64 -30.38
C ARG A 7 -41.98 21.58 -30.51
N ASP A 8 -42.53 20.41 -30.82
CA ASP A 8 -43.98 20.23 -30.96
C ASP A 8 -44.70 20.33 -29.61
N VAL A 9 -44.10 19.78 -28.55
CA VAL A 9 -44.57 19.95 -27.17
C VAL A 9 -44.49 21.41 -26.74
N GLY A 10 -43.40 22.11 -27.06
CA GLY A 10 -43.25 23.55 -26.79
C GLY A 10 -44.31 24.40 -27.48
N LYS A 11 -44.66 24.09 -28.74
CA LYS A 11 -45.74 24.77 -29.47
C LYS A 11 -47.12 24.55 -28.84
N LEU A 12 -47.35 23.41 -28.20
CA LEU A 12 -48.60 23.10 -27.52
C LEU A 12 -48.75 23.79 -26.15
N ILE A 13 -47.64 23.94 -25.42
CA ILE A 13 -47.66 24.42 -24.03
C ILE A 13 -47.55 25.94 -23.95
N PHE A 14 -46.78 26.57 -24.85
CA PHE A 14 -46.61 28.03 -24.81
C PHE A 14 -47.75 28.75 -25.57
N PRO A 15 -48.31 29.84 -25.01
CA PRO A 15 -49.35 30.63 -25.69
C PRO A 15 -48.87 31.09 -27.06
N ILE A 16 -49.72 31.02 -28.08
CA ILE A 16 -49.35 31.36 -29.48
C ILE A 16 -48.77 32.78 -29.61
N THR A 17 -49.16 33.69 -28.72
CA THR A 17 -48.69 35.08 -28.68
C THR A 17 -47.37 35.29 -27.92
N SER A 18 -46.84 34.24 -27.27
CA SER A 18 -45.60 34.30 -26.48
C SER A 18 -44.35 34.24 -27.36
N LYS A 19 -43.25 34.82 -26.87
CA LYS A 19 -41.96 34.82 -27.59
C LYS A 19 -41.34 33.43 -27.61
N GLU A 20 -41.65 32.63 -26.60
CA GLU A 20 -41.28 31.23 -26.41
C GLU A 20 -41.97 30.34 -27.46
N HIS A 21 -43.26 30.55 -27.73
CA HIS A 21 -43.97 29.86 -28.79
C HIS A 21 -43.41 30.22 -30.18
N LYS A 22 -43.11 31.51 -30.41
CA LYS A 22 -42.50 31.96 -31.66
C LYS A 22 -41.11 31.35 -31.86
N ALA A 23 -40.27 31.31 -30.83
CA ALA A 23 -38.98 30.65 -30.84
C ALA A 23 -39.07 29.14 -31.16
N MET A 24 -40.10 28.47 -30.63
CA MET A 24 -40.39 27.07 -30.98
C MET A 24 -40.82 26.89 -32.44
N CYS A 25 -41.50 27.87 -33.02
CA CYS A 25 -41.87 27.83 -34.43
C CYS A 25 -40.70 28.10 -35.38
N ASP A 26 -39.82 29.02 -35.00
CA ASP A 26 -38.71 29.47 -35.84
C ASP A 26 -37.49 28.53 -35.78
N ALA A 27 -37.33 27.75 -34.70
CA ALA A 27 -36.24 26.80 -34.55
C ALA A 27 -36.34 25.62 -35.54
N THR A 28 -35.25 25.30 -36.22
CA THR A 28 -35.19 24.22 -37.23
C THR A 28 -35.01 22.82 -36.64
N SER A 29 -34.54 22.72 -35.39
CA SER A 29 -34.36 21.47 -34.64
C SER A 29 -34.78 21.60 -33.16
N ASP A 30 -34.95 20.47 -32.46
CA ASP A 30 -35.23 20.45 -31.01
C ASP A 30 -34.07 21.04 -30.18
N GLU A 31 -32.85 20.95 -30.69
CA GLU A 31 -31.64 21.45 -30.04
C GLU A 31 -31.54 22.98 -30.15
N GLU A 32 -31.87 23.53 -31.31
CA GLU A 32 -32.00 24.98 -31.52
C GLU A 32 -33.16 25.55 -30.67
N ALA A 33 -34.29 24.84 -30.61
CA ALA A 33 -35.45 25.24 -29.83
C ALA A 33 -35.14 25.35 -28.32
N ARG A 34 -34.35 24.41 -27.78
CA ARG A 34 -33.86 24.46 -26.39
C ARG A 34 -32.93 25.64 -26.16
N SER A 35 -32.02 25.91 -27.09
CA SER A 35 -31.04 26.99 -26.99
C SER A 35 -31.72 28.36 -26.98
N VAL A 36 -32.71 28.59 -27.85
CA VAL A 36 -33.41 29.88 -27.92
C VAL A 36 -34.30 30.12 -26.68
N LEU A 37 -34.96 29.09 -26.15
CA LEU A 37 -35.69 29.22 -24.88
C LEU A 37 -34.77 29.58 -23.72
N TYR A 38 -33.61 28.95 -23.66
CA TYR A 38 -32.63 29.22 -22.62
C TYR A 38 -32.20 30.69 -22.65
N ILE A 39 -31.90 31.23 -23.84
CA ILE A 39 -31.57 32.65 -24.02
C ILE A 39 -32.72 33.55 -23.57
N LEU A 40 -33.97 33.22 -23.95
CA LEU A 40 -35.15 33.99 -23.56
C LEU A 40 -35.35 34.03 -22.04
N HIS A 41 -34.99 32.97 -21.31
CA HIS A 41 -35.23 32.88 -19.88
C HIS A 41 -34.13 33.51 -19.00
N PHE A 42 -32.87 33.52 -19.47
CA PHE A 42 -31.72 33.83 -18.60
C PHE A 42 -30.95 35.12 -18.94
N SER A 43 -31.47 35.99 -19.82
CA SER A 43 -30.83 37.28 -20.15
C SER A 43 -31.69 38.50 -19.75
N GLU A 44 -31.09 39.63 -19.36
CA GLU A 44 -31.85 40.85 -19.08
C GLU A 44 -31.93 41.77 -20.32
N PRO A 45 -33.08 42.42 -20.58
CA PRO A 45 -33.25 43.29 -21.73
C PRO A 45 -32.60 44.66 -21.53
N CYS A 46 -32.00 45.21 -22.58
CA CYS A 46 -31.54 46.60 -22.59
C CYS A 46 -32.70 47.53 -22.17
N PRO A 47 -32.51 48.41 -21.17
CA PRO A 47 -33.61 49.23 -20.63
C PRO A 47 -34.19 50.22 -21.65
N GLN A 48 -33.50 50.49 -22.76
CA GLN A 48 -33.92 51.47 -23.77
C GLN A 48 -34.57 50.86 -25.02
N CYS A 49 -34.20 49.63 -25.42
CA CYS A 49 -34.76 48.99 -26.62
C CYS A 49 -35.25 47.55 -26.43
N GLY A 50 -35.10 46.99 -25.22
CA GLY A 50 -35.56 45.64 -24.90
C GLY A 50 -34.69 44.51 -25.45
N PHE A 51 -33.64 44.81 -26.22
CA PHE A 51 -32.74 43.82 -26.83
C PHE A 51 -31.88 43.14 -25.75
N ARG A 52 -31.95 41.82 -25.63
CA ARG A 52 -31.24 41.04 -24.61
C ARG A 52 -29.81 40.75 -25.08
N ILE A 53 -28.83 41.12 -24.27
CA ILE A 53 -27.39 40.98 -24.57
C ILE A 53 -26.78 40.04 -23.52
N GLN A 54 -25.90 39.14 -23.95
CA GLN A 54 -25.14 38.26 -23.06
C GLN A 54 -24.04 39.06 -22.36
N ARG A 55 -23.88 38.92 -21.05
CA ARG A 55 -22.81 39.58 -20.29
C ARG A 55 -21.49 38.86 -20.55
N ASP A 56 -20.46 39.57 -21.02
CA ASP A 56 -19.06 39.13 -20.87
C ASP A 56 -18.68 39.29 -19.39
N SER A 57 -18.32 38.19 -18.74
CA SER A 57 -18.17 38.11 -17.28
C SER A 57 -16.77 38.45 -16.75
N ASP A 58 -15.87 39.02 -17.56
CA ASP A 58 -14.51 39.35 -17.13
C ASP A 58 -14.04 40.74 -17.58
N SER A 59 -14.37 41.79 -16.81
CA SER A 59 -13.49 42.97 -16.72
C SER A 59 -13.80 43.80 -15.48
N ALA A 60 -12.98 43.61 -14.44
CA ALA A 60 -12.85 44.59 -13.38
C ALA A 60 -12.37 45.91 -14.01
N GLY A 61 -13.27 46.89 -14.15
CA GLY A 61 -12.96 48.23 -14.66
C GLY A 61 -13.83 48.76 -15.82
N CYS A 62 -14.90 48.08 -16.25
CA CYS A 62 -15.70 48.57 -17.38
C CYS A 62 -16.62 49.77 -16.99
N PRO A 63 -16.45 50.98 -17.56
CA PRO A 63 -17.22 52.16 -17.13
C PRO A 63 -18.66 52.21 -17.71
N SER A 64 -18.94 51.48 -18.79
CA SER A 64 -20.25 51.39 -19.45
C SER A 64 -20.27 50.30 -20.53
N VAL A 65 -21.43 49.69 -20.78
CA VAL A 65 -21.65 48.80 -21.95
C VAL A 65 -22.59 49.50 -22.93
N VAL A 66 -22.25 49.43 -24.22
CA VAL A 66 -23.02 50.02 -25.31
C VAL A 66 -23.88 48.95 -25.96
N CYS A 67 -25.20 49.15 -25.98
CA CYS A 67 -26.12 48.17 -26.58
C CYS A 67 -25.78 47.94 -28.06
N SER A 68 -25.59 46.69 -28.47
CA SER A 68 -25.24 46.33 -29.86
C SER A 68 -26.29 46.81 -30.87
N ASN A 69 -27.55 46.86 -30.43
CA ASN A 69 -28.71 47.24 -31.23
C ASN A 69 -28.98 48.76 -31.23
N CYS A 70 -29.15 49.40 -30.07
CA CYS A 70 -29.52 50.84 -30.01
C CYS A 70 -28.36 51.80 -29.71
N LYS A 71 -27.14 51.28 -29.53
CA LYS A 71 -25.91 52.03 -29.25
C LYS A 71 -25.95 52.93 -28.01
N ALA A 72 -26.94 52.77 -27.14
CA ALA A 72 -27.01 53.50 -25.88
C ALA A 72 -26.05 52.91 -24.83
N PRO A 73 -25.25 53.74 -24.13
CA PRO A 73 -24.43 53.31 -23.01
C PRO A 73 -25.26 53.20 -21.73
N PHE A 74 -25.08 52.13 -20.96
CA PHE A 74 -25.67 51.99 -19.62
C PHE A 74 -24.65 51.48 -18.59
N ARG A 75 -24.86 51.83 -17.31
CA ARG A 75 -23.95 51.51 -16.20
C ARG A 75 -24.05 50.04 -15.79
N CYS A 76 -22.91 49.41 -15.57
CA CYS A 76 -22.83 48.09 -14.94
C CYS A 76 -23.19 48.20 -13.45
N PHE A 77 -24.19 47.43 -13.00
CA PHE A 77 -24.40 47.20 -11.57
C PHE A 77 -23.68 45.91 -11.16
N VAL A 78 -22.76 46.02 -10.21
CA VAL A 78 -22.08 44.89 -9.58
C VAL A 78 -23.07 44.22 -8.63
N VAL A 79 -23.47 42.98 -8.90
CA VAL A 79 -24.02 42.11 -7.86
C VAL A 79 -22.82 41.62 -7.06
N GLY A 80 -22.65 42.18 -5.86
CA GLY A 80 -21.49 41.91 -5.02
C GLY A 80 -21.31 40.42 -4.76
N ARG A 81 -20.09 39.91 -4.98
CA ARG A 81 -19.63 38.70 -4.30
C ARG A 81 -18.85 39.14 -3.05
N PRO A 82 -19.07 38.50 -1.89
CA PRO A 82 -18.11 38.56 -0.82
C PRO A 82 -16.80 37.97 -1.34
N SER A 83 -15.72 38.71 -1.15
CA SER A 83 -14.35 38.23 -1.27
C SER A 83 -14.17 36.99 -0.38
N LEU A 84 -14.13 35.82 -0.98
CA LEU A 84 -13.42 34.69 -0.40
C LEU A 84 -11.96 34.89 -0.77
N GLU A 85 -11.16 35.32 0.20
CA GLU A 85 -9.72 35.44 0.08
C GLU A 85 -9.13 34.03 -0.16
N GLY A 86 -8.86 33.71 -1.42
CA GLY A 86 -8.18 32.50 -1.88
C GLY A 86 -7.79 32.60 -3.37
N PRO A 87 -6.81 31.82 -3.86
CA PRO A 87 -6.38 31.85 -5.26
C PRO A 87 -7.44 31.17 -6.15
N GLY A 88 -8.36 31.96 -6.72
CA GLY A 88 -9.38 31.46 -7.66
C GLY A 88 -8.82 31.17 -9.05
N ALA A 89 -9.53 30.34 -9.83
CA ALA A 89 -9.16 30.01 -11.21
C ALA A 89 -9.19 31.25 -12.12
N THR A 90 -8.12 31.48 -12.87
CA THR A 90 -8.00 32.64 -13.76
C THR A 90 -8.69 32.40 -15.11
N ALA A 91 -8.96 33.46 -15.87
CA ALA A 91 -9.48 33.34 -17.23
C ALA A 91 -8.55 32.51 -18.15
N ALA A 92 -7.23 32.55 -17.92
CA ALA A 92 -6.25 31.72 -18.64
C ALA A 92 -6.37 30.23 -18.26
N ASP A 93 -6.65 29.92 -16.99
CA ASP A 93 -6.90 28.55 -16.53
C ASP A 93 -8.17 27.99 -17.18
N ARG A 94 -9.25 28.79 -17.22
CA ARG A 94 -10.50 28.40 -17.89
C ARG A 94 -10.32 28.22 -19.40
N PHE A 95 -9.54 29.08 -20.06
CA PHE A 95 -9.23 28.91 -21.49
C PHE A 95 -8.47 27.61 -21.77
N THR A 96 -7.50 27.28 -20.92
CA THR A 96 -6.72 26.04 -21.03
C THR A 96 -7.60 24.82 -20.79
N LEU A 97 -8.49 24.89 -19.79
CA LEU A 97 -9.49 23.86 -19.53
C LEU A 97 -10.45 23.69 -20.71
N CYS A 98 -10.88 24.78 -21.36
CA CYS A 98 -11.73 24.74 -22.55
C CYS A 98 -11.06 23.98 -23.70
N ARG A 99 -9.76 24.22 -23.96
CA ARG A 99 -8.99 23.47 -24.97
C ARG A 99 -8.87 21.99 -24.64
N LEU A 100 -8.64 21.66 -23.37
CA LEU A 100 -8.61 20.28 -22.89
C LEU A 100 -9.96 19.59 -23.14
N VAL A 101 -11.06 20.21 -22.69
CA VAL A 101 -12.42 19.70 -22.86
C VAL A 101 -12.76 19.49 -24.33
N ALA A 102 -12.41 20.43 -25.22
CA ALA A 102 -12.62 20.27 -26.67
C ALA A 102 -11.83 19.08 -27.26
N ALA A 103 -10.57 18.91 -26.85
CA ALA A 103 -9.74 17.78 -27.29
C ALA A 103 -10.29 16.43 -26.80
N LEU A 104 -10.70 16.35 -25.53
CA LEU A 104 -11.31 15.15 -24.94
C LEU A 104 -12.66 14.83 -25.57
N ALA A 105 -13.47 15.84 -25.90
CA ALA A 105 -14.73 15.66 -26.60
C ALA A 105 -14.55 15.10 -28.01
N SER A 106 -13.56 15.60 -28.76
CA SER A 106 -13.22 15.05 -30.07
C SER A 106 -12.69 13.62 -29.98
N ALA A 107 -11.85 13.31 -28.99
CA ALA A 107 -11.38 11.94 -28.74
C ALA A 107 -12.53 10.98 -28.42
N ALA A 108 -13.49 11.41 -27.58
CA ALA A 108 -14.66 10.61 -27.25
C ALA A 108 -15.57 10.35 -28.47
N GLU A 109 -15.72 11.33 -29.37
CA GLU A 109 -16.47 11.17 -30.62
C GLU A 109 -15.80 10.17 -31.57
N ASN A 110 -14.47 10.25 -31.73
CA ASN A 110 -13.69 9.29 -32.53
C ASN A 110 -13.84 7.86 -31.98
N LEU A 111 -13.77 7.70 -30.66
CA LEU A 111 -13.97 6.42 -30.01
C LEU A 111 -15.37 5.85 -30.26
N GLN A 112 -16.41 6.69 -30.22
CA GLN A 112 -17.76 6.27 -30.53
C GLN A 112 -17.93 5.90 -32.01
N LEU A 113 -17.24 6.59 -32.93
CA LEU A 113 -17.24 6.27 -34.34
C LEU A 113 -16.60 4.90 -34.61
N ASP A 114 -15.48 4.59 -33.95
CA ASP A 114 -14.81 3.29 -34.09
C ASP A 114 -15.65 2.14 -33.53
N ARG A 115 -16.40 2.36 -32.43
CA ARG A 115 -17.39 1.38 -31.95
C ARG A 115 -18.57 1.19 -32.92
N LYS A 116 -19.03 2.27 -33.58
CA LYS A 116 -20.07 2.16 -34.63
C LYS A 116 -19.55 1.41 -35.87
N ARG A 117 -18.28 1.59 -36.24
CA ARG A 117 -17.63 0.81 -37.32
C ARG A 117 -17.59 -0.67 -36.98
N LEU A 118 -17.19 -1.01 -35.76
CA LEU A 118 -17.22 -2.39 -35.25
C LEU A 118 -18.63 -3.00 -35.34
N ALA A 119 -19.67 -2.24 -34.99
CA ALA A 119 -21.05 -2.70 -35.10
C ALA A 119 -21.50 -2.94 -36.56
N ASN A 120 -21.03 -2.12 -37.51
CA ASN A 120 -21.40 -2.19 -38.92
C ASN A 120 -20.61 -3.24 -39.73
N GLU A 121 -19.35 -3.50 -39.39
CA GLU A 121 -18.46 -4.40 -40.15
C GLU A 121 -18.73 -5.89 -39.87
N ALA A 122 -19.33 -6.23 -38.73
CA ALA A 122 -19.26 -7.60 -38.21
C ALA A 122 -20.60 -8.28 -37.90
N GLY A 123 -21.76 -7.64 -38.10
CA GLY A 123 -23.07 -8.29 -37.82
C GLY A 123 -23.13 -8.86 -36.40
N PHE A 124 -22.85 -8.01 -35.40
CA PHE A 124 -22.64 -8.37 -34.00
C PHE A 124 -23.84 -9.11 -33.38
N ASP A 125 -23.70 -10.42 -33.13
CA ASP A 125 -24.53 -11.17 -32.18
C ASP A 125 -23.75 -11.38 -30.86
N GLN A 126 -24.47 -11.42 -29.73
CA GLN A 126 -23.94 -11.64 -28.38
C GLN A 126 -23.09 -12.93 -28.29
N THR A 127 -23.46 -13.94 -29.07
CA THR A 127 -22.76 -15.23 -29.16
C THR A 127 -21.32 -15.05 -29.65
N CYS A 128 -21.11 -14.23 -30.68
CA CYS A 128 -19.80 -14.09 -31.28
C CYS A 128 -18.85 -13.22 -30.45
N LEU A 129 -19.37 -12.18 -29.79
CA LEU A 129 -18.60 -11.39 -28.83
C LEU A 129 -18.16 -12.24 -27.63
N ARG A 130 -19.02 -13.18 -27.21
CA ARG A 130 -18.69 -14.16 -26.17
C ARG A 130 -17.58 -15.12 -26.61
N GLU A 131 -17.59 -15.56 -27.87
CA GLU A 131 -16.51 -16.38 -28.42
C GLU A 131 -15.17 -15.64 -28.43
N ALA A 132 -15.15 -14.36 -28.81
CA ALA A 132 -13.94 -13.54 -28.74
C ALA A 132 -13.44 -13.36 -27.29
N PHE A 133 -14.34 -13.11 -26.33
CA PHE A 133 -13.99 -13.08 -24.92
C PHE A 133 -13.40 -14.41 -24.45
N ASN A 134 -14.04 -15.53 -24.80
CA ASN A 134 -13.58 -16.88 -24.42
C ASN A 134 -12.23 -17.21 -25.05
N TYR A 135 -11.94 -16.72 -26.27
CA TYR A 135 -10.63 -16.86 -26.88
C TYR A 135 -9.57 -16.10 -26.07
N ILE A 136 -9.82 -14.83 -25.76
CA ILE A 136 -8.89 -14.01 -24.97
C ILE A 136 -8.67 -14.62 -23.58
N SER A 137 -9.74 -15.04 -22.91
CA SER A 137 -9.66 -15.63 -21.57
C SER A 137 -9.18 -17.08 -21.55
N SER A 138 -8.90 -17.69 -22.70
CA SER A 138 -8.62 -19.13 -22.81
C SER A 138 -9.69 -20.00 -22.13
N GLY A 139 -10.96 -19.58 -22.21
CA GLY A 139 -12.12 -20.24 -21.59
C GLY A 139 -12.32 -19.96 -20.09
N ARG A 140 -11.49 -19.10 -19.48
CA ARG A 140 -11.61 -18.71 -18.07
C ARG A 140 -12.72 -17.65 -17.86
N PRO A 141 -13.29 -17.54 -16.63
CA PRO A 141 -14.32 -16.55 -16.32
C PRO A 141 -13.83 -15.10 -16.38
N THR A 142 -12.50 -14.91 -16.32
CA THR A 142 -11.82 -13.61 -16.45
C THR A 142 -10.55 -13.76 -17.26
N PHE A 143 -10.08 -12.68 -17.88
CA PHE A 143 -8.74 -12.62 -18.50
C PHE A 143 -7.86 -11.55 -17.86
N ASP A 144 -6.54 -11.72 -17.92
CA ASP A 144 -5.54 -10.78 -17.40
C ASP A 144 -4.69 -10.08 -18.49
N THR A 145 -3.67 -9.33 -18.10
CA THR A 145 -2.75 -8.67 -19.06
C THR A 145 -1.95 -9.67 -19.88
N VAL A 146 -1.64 -10.85 -19.33
CA VAL A 146 -0.86 -11.89 -20.00
C VAL A 146 -1.69 -12.50 -21.12
N ASP A 147 -2.95 -12.82 -20.82
CA ASP A 147 -3.95 -13.28 -21.78
C ASP A 147 -4.15 -12.29 -22.94
N LEU A 148 -4.29 -11.01 -22.61
CA LEU A 148 -4.50 -9.97 -23.60
C LEU A 148 -3.25 -9.81 -24.49
N ARG A 149 -2.05 -9.76 -23.90
CA ARG A 149 -0.79 -9.71 -24.67
C ARG A 149 -0.62 -10.94 -25.57
N GLN A 150 -1.07 -12.11 -25.12
CA GLN A 150 -1.04 -13.31 -25.94
C GLN A 150 -1.99 -13.20 -27.15
N ALA A 151 -3.23 -12.73 -26.94
CA ALA A 151 -4.19 -12.55 -28.01
C ALA A 151 -3.71 -11.54 -29.08
N PHE A 152 -3.01 -10.49 -28.69
CA PHE A 152 -2.42 -9.52 -29.64
C PHE A 152 -1.28 -10.14 -30.46
N ARG A 153 -0.44 -10.96 -29.83
CA ARG A 153 0.62 -11.71 -30.52
C ARG A 153 0.05 -12.70 -31.53
N ASP A 154 -0.99 -13.43 -31.15
CA ASP A 154 -1.67 -14.40 -32.02
C ASP A 154 -2.28 -13.73 -33.26
N GLN A 155 -2.80 -12.51 -33.12
CA GLN A 155 -3.36 -11.74 -34.23
C GLN A 155 -2.33 -10.94 -35.03
N GLN A 156 -1.05 -10.96 -34.65
CA GLN A 156 0.02 -10.17 -35.26
C GLN A 156 -0.27 -8.65 -35.28
N ILE A 157 -0.94 -8.14 -34.26
CA ILE A 157 -1.27 -6.72 -34.14
C ILE A 157 -0.29 -6.07 -33.15
N PRO A 158 0.56 -5.11 -33.60
CA PRO A 158 1.48 -4.42 -32.71
C PRO A 158 0.73 -3.46 -31.78
N VAL A 159 1.21 -3.34 -30.54
CA VAL A 159 0.69 -2.42 -29.51
C VAL A 159 1.88 -1.91 -28.69
N LEU A 160 1.91 -0.61 -28.42
CA LEU A 160 2.96 0.00 -27.58
C LEU A 160 2.69 -0.31 -26.09
N GLU A 161 3.71 -0.39 -25.25
CA GLU A 161 3.51 -0.66 -23.81
C GLU A 161 2.62 0.42 -23.15
N LYS A 162 2.82 1.70 -23.48
CA LYS A 162 1.93 2.80 -23.01
C LYS A 162 0.47 2.58 -23.39
N GLU A 163 0.19 2.01 -24.57
CA GLU A 163 -1.17 1.70 -25.03
C GLU A 163 -1.74 0.48 -24.30
N MET A 164 -0.90 -0.52 -23.99
CA MET A 164 -1.28 -1.70 -23.22
C MET A 164 -1.66 -1.35 -21.78
N ASP A 165 -0.93 -0.45 -21.14
CA ASP A 165 -1.23 0.02 -19.78
C ASP A 165 -2.56 0.78 -19.72
N LEU A 166 -2.80 1.66 -20.71
CA LEU A 166 -4.06 2.40 -20.83
C LEU A 166 -5.25 1.47 -21.13
N LEU A 167 -5.04 0.45 -21.98
CA LEU A 167 -6.02 -0.60 -22.23
C LEU A 167 -6.33 -1.38 -20.96
N TRP A 168 -5.31 -1.85 -20.27
CA TRP A 168 -5.49 -2.63 -19.06
C TRP A 168 -6.21 -1.81 -17.99
N GLN A 169 -5.85 -0.54 -17.81
CA GLN A 169 -6.52 0.35 -16.87
C GLN A 169 -8.01 0.56 -17.16
N ARG A 170 -8.40 0.56 -18.44
CA ARG A 170 -9.80 0.71 -18.85
C ARG A 170 -10.62 -0.56 -18.60
N TYR A 171 -10.05 -1.72 -18.91
CA TYR A 171 -10.75 -2.99 -18.79
C TYR A 171 -10.61 -3.64 -17.40
N SER A 172 -9.60 -3.31 -16.61
CA SER A 172 -9.34 -3.87 -15.28
C SER A 172 -10.03 -3.03 -14.19
N PRO A 173 -11.08 -3.55 -13.53
CA PRO A 173 -11.82 -2.79 -12.53
C PRO A 173 -11.01 -2.55 -11.24
N ASN A 174 -10.12 -3.48 -10.84
CA ASN A 174 -9.19 -3.33 -9.72
C ASN A 174 -7.76 -3.58 -10.20
N PHE A 175 -6.76 -2.92 -9.61
CA PHE A 175 -5.35 -3.22 -9.90
C PHE A 175 -5.10 -4.70 -9.59
N GLY A 176 -4.93 -5.51 -10.63
CA GLY A 176 -4.69 -6.96 -10.51
C GLY A 176 -5.92 -7.88 -10.55
N ALA A 177 -7.15 -7.37 -10.64
CA ALA A 177 -8.33 -8.23 -10.84
C ALA A 177 -8.57 -8.50 -12.33
N GLY A 178 -8.83 -9.76 -12.69
CA GLY A 178 -9.14 -10.15 -14.05
C GLY A 178 -10.41 -9.47 -14.61
N VAL A 179 -10.44 -9.25 -15.93
CA VAL A 179 -11.55 -8.63 -16.64
C VAL A 179 -12.69 -9.63 -16.80
N THR A 180 -13.85 -9.34 -16.20
CA THR A 180 -15.04 -10.17 -16.34
C THR A 180 -15.73 -9.94 -17.68
N TRP A 181 -16.56 -10.90 -18.09
CA TRP A 181 -17.41 -10.74 -19.27
C TRP A 181 -18.28 -9.47 -19.22
N GLU A 182 -18.90 -9.20 -18.07
CA GLU A 182 -19.82 -8.08 -17.94
C GLU A 182 -19.10 -6.75 -18.17
N HIS A 183 -17.90 -6.62 -17.60
CA HIS A 183 -17.07 -5.42 -17.78
C HIS A 183 -16.58 -5.29 -19.22
N PHE A 184 -16.08 -6.39 -19.82
CA PHE A 184 -15.66 -6.43 -21.22
C PHE A 184 -16.79 -6.02 -22.19
N ARG A 185 -17.99 -6.58 -21.99
CA ARG A 185 -19.18 -6.25 -22.79
C ARG A 185 -19.62 -4.80 -22.61
N ASN A 186 -19.63 -4.29 -21.38
CA ASN A 186 -20.05 -2.93 -21.08
C ASN A 186 -19.10 -1.88 -21.69
N GLN A 187 -17.78 -2.14 -21.69
CA GLN A 187 -16.79 -1.25 -22.29
C GLN A 187 -16.91 -1.14 -23.83
N LEU A 188 -17.47 -2.15 -24.49
CA LEU A 188 -17.72 -2.16 -25.93
C LEU A 188 -19.10 -1.58 -26.33
N ARG A 189 -19.94 -1.18 -25.34
CA ARG A 189 -21.29 -0.61 -25.53
C ARG A 189 -22.19 -1.42 -26.49
N TYR A 190 -22.31 -2.72 -26.25
CA TYR A 190 -23.25 -3.57 -27.00
C TYR A 190 -24.72 -3.21 -26.70
N ASP A 191 -25.55 -3.03 -27.75
CA ASP A 191 -27.00 -2.84 -27.65
C ASP A 191 -27.72 -4.19 -27.81
N PRO A 192 -28.52 -4.64 -26.82
CA PRO A 192 -29.21 -5.93 -26.85
C PRO A 192 -30.33 -6.07 -27.90
N THR A 193 -30.66 -5.02 -28.66
CA THR A 193 -31.71 -5.05 -29.70
C THR A 193 -31.24 -5.55 -31.07
N TRP A 194 -29.94 -5.80 -31.24
CA TRP A 194 -29.37 -6.31 -32.49
C TRP A 194 -29.70 -7.79 -32.67
N THR A 195 -30.42 -8.14 -33.75
CA THR A 195 -30.79 -9.54 -34.07
C THR A 195 -30.59 -9.82 -35.56
N LEU A 196 -29.64 -10.72 -35.90
CA LEU A 196 -29.64 -11.49 -37.16
C LEU A 196 -28.63 -12.66 -37.15
N GLU A 197 -28.83 -13.58 -38.09
CA GLU A 197 -28.44 -15.00 -38.10
C GLU A 197 -26.94 -15.33 -38.24
N SER A 198 -26.49 -16.25 -37.37
CA SER A 198 -25.32 -17.15 -37.47
C SER A 198 -23.95 -16.55 -37.85
N CYS A 199 -23.04 -16.52 -36.87
CA CYS A 199 -21.61 -16.29 -37.10
C CYS A 199 -20.95 -17.48 -37.79
N THR A 200 -20.40 -17.27 -38.98
CA THR A 200 -19.55 -18.26 -39.68
C THR A 200 -18.09 -17.83 -39.77
N ALA A 201 -17.66 -16.76 -39.08
CA ALA A 201 -16.29 -16.23 -39.19
C ALA A 201 -15.69 -15.76 -37.86
N THR A 202 -15.47 -16.67 -36.89
CA THR A 202 -14.92 -16.38 -35.55
C THR A 202 -13.55 -15.68 -35.58
N ASN A 203 -12.70 -15.96 -36.57
CA ASN A 203 -11.37 -15.35 -36.67
C ASN A 203 -11.43 -13.87 -37.11
N ARG A 204 -12.29 -13.52 -38.09
CA ARG A 204 -12.45 -12.11 -38.54
C ARG A 204 -12.99 -11.21 -37.42
N LEU A 205 -13.87 -11.74 -36.58
CA LEU A 205 -14.44 -10.98 -35.47
C LEU A 205 -13.42 -10.74 -34.36
N LEU A 206 -12.63 -11.75 -33.98
CA LEU A 206 -11.56 -11.60 -33.00
C LEU A 206 -10.55 -10.52 -33.45
N THR A 207 -10.14 -10.55 -34.73
CA THR A 207 -9.29 -9.51 -35.31
C THR A 207 -9.94 -8.12 -35.21
N ALA A 208 -11.23 -7.99 -35.56
CA ALA A 208 -11.94 -6.72 -35.51
C ALA A 208 -12.10 -6.15 -34.09
N VAL A 209 -12.33 -7.02 -33.09
CA VAL A 209 -12.41 -6.65 -31.67
C VAL A 209 -11.05 -6.15 -31.19
N ILE A 210 -9.97 -6.89 -31.45
CA ILE A 210 -8.60 -6.51 -31.03
C ILE A 210 -8.14 -5.23 -31.73
N GLN A 211 -8.42 -5.06 -33.03
CA GLN A 211 -8.14 -3.82 -33.74
C GLN A 211 -8.91 -2.62 -33.18
N THR A 212 -10.14 -2.83 -32.72
CA THR A 212 -10.94 -1.77 -32.09
C THR A 212 -10.39 -1.42 -30.72
N MET A 213 -9.91 -2.40 -29.93
CA MET A 213 -9.21 -2.14 -28.68
C MET A 213 -7.93 -1.33 -28.91
N VAL A 214 -7.12 -1.64 -29.93
CA VAL A 214 -5.92 -0.85 -30.28
C VAL A 214 -6.27 0.59 -30.66
N ARG A 215 -7.27 0.79 -31.53
CA ARG A 215 -7.73 2.15 -31.89
C ARG A 215 -8.24 2.93 -30.69
N GLN A 216 -8.91 2.25 -29.78
CA GLN A 216 -9.36 2.81 -28.51
C GLN A 216 -8.17 3.21 -27.61
N ALA A 217 -7.13 2.39 -27.53
CA ALA A 217 -5.90 2.68 -26.79
C ALA A 217 -5.18 3.92 -27.34
N ALA A 218 -5.05 4.01 -28.67
CA ALA A 218 -4.43 5.15 -29.34
C ALA A 218 -5.23 6.44 -29.13
N THR A 219 -6.57 6.34 -29.14
CA THR A 219 -7.46 7.47 -28.83
C THR A 219 -7.31 7.92 -27.37
N ASP A 220 -7.18 6.99 -26.44
CA ASP A 220 -6.93 7.28 -25.03
C ASP A 220 -5.53 7.86 -24.79
N ALA A 221 -4.51 7.39 -25.50
CA ALA A 221 -3.18 7.98 -25.45
C ALA A 221 -3.19 9.44 -25.90
N GLY A 222 -3.90 9.75 -27.00
CA GLY A 222 -4.09 11.13 -27.45
C GLY A 222 -4.87 12.00 -26.45
N ALA A 223 -5.83 11.41 -25.72
CA ALA A 223 -6.55 12.09 -24.65
C ALA A 223 -5.64 12.39 -23.44
N GLU A 224 -4.77 11.47 -23.04
CA GLU A 224 -3.78 11.69 -21.99
C GLU A 224 -2.73 12.73 -22.39
N ASP A 225 -2.29 12.72 -23.65
CA ASP A 225 -1.39 13.75 -24.18
C ASP A 225 -2.05 15.14 -24.16
N ALA A 226 -3.38 15.23 -24.37
CA ALA A 226 -4.13 16.46 -24.22
C ALA A 226 -4.17 16.94 -22.75
N LYS A 227 -4.26 16.04 -21.77
CA LYS A 227 -4.24 16.40 -20.34
C LYS A 227 -2.92 17.02 -19.89
N ALA A 228 -1.80 16.69 -20.54
CA ALA A 228 -0.52 17.34 -20.30
C ALA A 228 -0.53 18.85 -20.62
N LEU A 229 -1.49 19.29 -21.45
CA LEU A 229 -1.75 20.69 -21.80
C LEU A 229 -2.73 21.37 -20.83
N GLY A 230 -3.26 20.68 -19.81
CA GLY A 230 -4.24 21.19 -18.86
C GLY A 230 -3.72 22.32 -17.96
N PRO A 231 -4.62 23.01 -17.22
CA PRO A 231 -4.26 24.15 -16.36
C PRO A 231 -3.27 23.74 -15.25
N LYS A 232 -2.01 24.20 -15.36
CA LYS A 232 -0.93 23.86 -14.42
C LYS A 232 -0.91 24.82 -13.23
N GLY A 233 -0.92 24.28 -12.02
CA GLY A 233 -0.80 25.07 -10.78
C GLY A 233 -2.11 25.66 -10.25
N CYS A 234 -3.23 25.50 -10.96
CA CYS A 234 -4.55 25.87 -10.49
C CYS A 234 -5.15 24.76 -9.60
N PRO A 235 -5.66 25.05 -8.39
CA PRO A 235 -6.33 24.05 -7.55
C PRO A 235 -7.56 23.44 -8.22
N LEU A 236 -7.72 22.10 -8.19
CA LEU A 236 -8.89 21.40 -8.75
C LEU A 236 -10.22 22.02 -8.28
N MET A 237 -10.31 22.33 -6.98
CA MET A 237 -11.52 22.92 -6.39
C MET A 237 -11.83 24.31 -6.94
N ALA A 238 -10.81 25.12 -7.22
CA ALA A 238 -11.01 26.43 -7.82
C ALA A 238 -11.57 26.32 -9.25
N LEU A 239 -11.11 25.31 -10.02
CA LEU A 239 -11.66 25.03 -11.34
C LEU A 239 -13.08 24.46 -11.27
N PHE A 240 -13.33 23.52 -10.35
CA PHE A 240 -14.64 22.92 -10.15
C PHE A 240 -15.69 23.96 -9.74
N GLU A 241 -15.37 24.81 -8.75
CA GLU A 241 -16.25 25.90 -8.30
C GLU A 241 -16.46 26.97 -9.38
N SER A 242 -15.47 27.18 -10.27
CA SER A 242 -15.63 28.09 -11.41
C SER A 242 -16.67 27.60 -12.42
N LEU A 243 -16.80 26.28 -12.57
CA LEU A 243 -17.78 25.64 -13.44
C LEU A 243 -19.12 25.36 -12.73
N ASP A 244 -19.14 25.40 -11.39
CA ASP A 244 -20.36 25.28 -10.57
C ASP A 244 -20.71 26.62 -9.87
N PRO A 245 -21.07 27.67 -10.64
CA PRO A 245 -21.28 29.00 -10.09
C PRO A 245 -22.49 29.09 -9.14
N THR A 246 -23.36 28.08 -9.15
CA THR A 246 -24.53 27.97 -8.28
C THR A 246 -24.30 27.04 -7.09
N SER A 247 -23.09 26.50 -6.92
CA SER A 247 -22.69 25.62 -5.81
C SER A 247 -23.63 24.42 -5.64
N LYS A 248 -24.00 23.79 -6.76
CA LYS A 248 -24.82 22.57 -6.83
C LYS A 248 -24.09 21.36 -6.22
N GLY A 249 -22.76 21.40 -6.18
CA GLY A 249 -21.89 20.31 -5.73
C GLY A 249 -21.59 19.26 -6.80
N PHE A 250 -21.97 19.50 -8.06
CA PHE A 250 -21.70 18.62 -9.21
C PHE A 250 -21.74 19.42 -10.52
N LEU A 251 -21.01 18.95 -11.53
CA LEU A 251 -21.02 19.49 -12.88
C LEU A 251 -21.96 18.70 -13.78
N LEU A 252 -22.51 19.37 -14.79
CA LEU A 252 -23.37 18.81 -15.83
C LEU A 252 -22.75 19.07 -17.21
N ASP A 253 -23.21 18.35 -18.23
CA ASP A 253 -22.84 18.61 -19.64
C ASP A 253 -23.02 20.09 -20.02
N ASN A 254 -24.05 20.74 -19.46
CA ASN A 254 -24.35 22.15 -19.67
C ASN A 254 -23.28 23.08 -19.09
N ASP A 255 -22.61 22.70 -17.99
CA ASP A 255 -21.56 23.52 -17.38
C ASP A 255 -20.29 23.52 -18.26
N PHE A 256 -19.97 22.37 -18.87
CA PHE A 256 -18.91 22.29 -19.90
C PHE A 256 -19.29 22.99 -21.20
N TRP A 257 -20.57 22.96 -21.57
CA TRP A 257 -21.08 23.70 -22.72
C TRP A 257 -20.87 25.20 -22.57
N HIS A 258 -21.22 25.78 -21.41
CA HIS A 258 -20.97 27.19 -21.13
C HIS A 258 -19.49 27.53 -21.20
N LEU A 259 -18.60 26.70 -20.63
CA LEU A 259 -17.16 26.89 -20.74
C LEU A 259 -16.67 26.95 -22.20
N VAL A 260 -17.18 26.07 -23.07
CA VAL A 260 -16.81 26.03 -24.49
C VAL A 260 -17.34 27.26 -25.23
N GLN A 261 -18.55 27.71 -24.91
CA GLN A 261 -19.16 28.91 -25.50
C GLN A 261 -18.44 30.20 -25.07
N ASP A 262 -18.04 30.31 -23.80
CA ASP A 262 -17.32 31.46 -23.25
C ASP A 262 -16.01 31.76 -24.00
N PHE A 263 -15.40 30.74 -24.61
CA PHE A 263 -14.17 30.87 -25.40
C PHE A 263 -14.36 30.59 -26.90
N ASN A 264 -15.61 30.53 -27.37
CA ASN A 264 -15.98 30.33 -28.77
C ASN A 264 -15.32 29.11 -29.43
N ALA A 265 -15.17 28.01 -28.68
CA ALA A 265 -14.59 26.77 -29.19
C ALA A 265 -15.62 25.99 -30.02
N HIS A 266 -15.20 25.47 -31.18
CA HIS A 266 -16.06 24.71 -32.10
C HIS A 266 -16.24 23.25 -31.65
N THR A 267 -16.88 23.03 -30.51
CA THR A 267 -17.25 21.69 -30.00
C THR A 267 -18.77 21.57 -29.94
N SER A 268 -19.35 20.48 -30.44
CA SER A 268 -20.80 20.25 -30.39
C SER A 268 -21.26 19.76 -29.02
N PHE A 269 -22.50 20.06 -28.63
CA PHE A 269 -23.06 19.60 -27.36
C PHE A 269 -23.09 18.07 -27.28
N GLY A 270 -23.42 17.40 -28.38
CA GLY A 270 -23.36 15.94 -28.49
C GLY A 270 -21.97 15.35 -28.21
N SER A 271 -20.88 16.03 -28.61
CA SER A 271 -19.51 15.59 -28.31
C SER A 271 -19.18 15.70 -26.83
N LEU A 272 -19.67 16.75 -26.16
CA LEU A 272 -19.52 16.92 -24.71
C LEU A 272 -20.28 15.85 -23.92
N CYS A 273 -21.53 15.56 -24.30
CA CYS A 273 -22.28 14.45 -23.70
C CYS A 273 -21.55 13.11 -23.89
N THR A 274 -20.94 12.89 -25.05
CA THR A 274 -20.18 11.67 -25.34
C THR A 274 -18.94 11.56 -24.46
N MET A 275 -18.20 12.66 -24.29
CA MET A 275 -17.06 12.76 -23.37
C MET A 275 -17.46 12.42 -21.93
N VAL A 276 -18.53 13.04 -21.44
CA VAL A 276 -19.02 12.82 -20.07
C VAL A 276 -19.41 11.36 -19.87
N GLN A 277 -20.12 10.77 -20.83
CA GLN A 277 -20.46 9.35 -20.78
C GLN A 277 -19.22 8.46 -20.79
N GLU A 278 -18.19 8.76 -21.61
CA GLU A 278 -16.95 7.96 -21.63
C GLU A 278 -16.19 7.99 -20.32
N VAL A 279 -16.16 9.13 -19.62
CA VAL A 279 -15.53 9.22 -18.30
C VAL A 279 -16.35 8.47 -17.26
N GLN A 280 -17.68 8.57 -17.32
CA GLN A 280 -18.60 7.85 -16.43
C GLN A 280 -18.57 6.33 -16.67
N LEU A 281 -18.26 5.85 -17.87
CA LEU A 281 -18.06 4.41 -18.13
C LEU A 281 -16.82 3.82 -17.44
N ARG A 282 -15.91 4.65 -16.94
CA ARG A 282 -14.76 4.22 -16.15
C ARG A 282 -15.09 4.08 -14.64
N ARG A 283 -16.36 4.19 -14.23
CA ARG A 283 -16.84 4.06 -12.84
C ARG A 283 -16.63 2.65 -12.27
N ARG A 284 -16.28 2.57 -10.98
CA ARG A 284 -16.20 1.32 -10.18
C ARG A 284 -17.48 0.98 -9.40
N TYR A 285 -18.34 1.96 -9.11
CA TYR A 285 -19.53 1.79 -8.27
C TYR A 285 -20.75 2.49 -8.88
N GLU A 286 -21.88 1.80 -8.93
CA GLU A 286 -23.18 2.35 -9.32
C GLU A 286 -23.81 3.13 -8.15
N SER A 287 -23.64 4.45 -8.12
CA SER A 287 -24.61 5.34 -7.46
C SER A 287 -24.34 6.81 -7.78
N SER A 288 -24.84 7.29 -8.93
CA SER A 288 -25.40 8.64 -9.08
C SER A 288 -25.86 8.86 -10.52
N LEU A 289 -26.96 9.59 -10.64
CA LEU A 289 -27.72 9.89 -11.85
C LEU A 289 -26.82 10.15 -13.09
N PRO A 290 -27.12 9.55 -14.26
CA PRO A 290 -26.38 9.79 -15.49
C PRO A 290 -26.29 11.28 -15.80
N GLY A 291 -25.12 11.74 -16.24
CA GLY A 291 -24.88 13.15 -16.59
C GLY A 291 -24.45 14.08 -15.44
N ARG A 292 -24.16 13.56 -14.22
CA ARG A 292 -23.52 14.32 -13.13
C ARG A 292 -22.03 14.00 -13.00
N PHE A 293 -21.19 15.02 -12.92
CA PHE A 293 -19.75 14.95 -12.70
C PHE A 293 -19.42 15.40 -11.27
N SER A 294 -18.91 14.47 -10.48
CA SER A 294 -18.35 14.68 -9.14
C SER A 294 -16.97 15.34 -9.19
N VAL A 295 -16.46 15.80 -8.05
CA VAL A 295 -15.10 16.39 -7.95
C VAL A 295 -14.06 15.34 -8.35
N ARG A 296 -14.27 14.09 -7.96
CA ARG A 296 -13.43 12.96 -8.36
C ARG A 296 -13.40 12.75 -9.87
N GLU A 297 -14.57 12.70 -10.51
CA GLU A 297 -14.67 12.50 -11.97
C GLU A 297 -14.04 13.66 -12.72
N PHE A 298 -14.22 14.88 -12.23
CA PHE A 298 -13.57 16.06 -12.78
C PHE A 298 -12.05 15.98 -12.64
N GLY A 299 -11.53 15.50 -11.51
CA GLY A 299 -10.10 15.27 -11.34
C GLY A 299 -9.54 14.19 -12.27
N VAL A 300 -10.26 13.08 -12.49
CA VAL A 300 -9.90 12.01 -13.45
C VAL A 300 -9.89 12.54 -14.90
N LEU A 301 -10.76 13.50 -15.21
CA LEU A 301 -10.83 14.16 -16.51
C LEU A 301 -9.62 15.07 -16.76
N ILE A 302 -9.13 15.80 -15.75
CA ILE A 302 -8.09 16.81 -15.95
C ILE A 302 -6.66 16.34 -15.64
N TYR A 303 -6.49 15.37 -14.74
CA TYR A 303 -5.16 14.91 -14.33
C TYR A 303 -4.64 13.77 -15.22
N PRO A 304 -3.38 13.84 -15.69
CA PRO A 304 -2.72 12.75 -16.41
C PRO A 304 -2.66 11.47 -15.58
N PHE A 305 -2.74 10.30 -16.23
CA PHE A 305 -2.82 9.00 -15.57
C PHE A 305 -1.63 8.66 -14.65
N ASP A 306 -0.45 9.20 -14.92
CA ASP A 306 0.80 9.01 -14.18
C ASP A 306 1.01 10.04 -13.06
N SER A 307 0.09 11.00 -12.91
CA SER A 307 0.22 12.07 -11.92
C SER A 307 -0.15 11.61 -10.50
N LYS A 308 0.54 12.19 -9.51
CA LYS A 308 0.28 11.94 -8.07
C LYS A 308 -1.16 12.28 -7.70
N GLU A 309 -1.74 13.32 -8.32
CA GLU A 309 -3.13 13.73 -8.16
C GLU A 309 -4.11 12.68 -8.69
N TYR A 310 -3.80 12.06 -9.84
CA TYR A 310 -4.62 11.00 -10.41
C TYR A 310 -4.65 9.77 -9.50
N PHE A 311 -3.49 9.35 -8.98
CA PHE A 311 -3.40 8.23 -8.04
C PHE A 311 -4.10 8.52 -6.70
N ALA A 312 -4.04 9.75 -6.20
CA ALA A 312 -4.73 10.14 -4.97
C ALA A 312 -6.26 10.14 -5.11
N LEU A 313 -6.80 10.44 -6.29
CA LEU A 313 -8.24 10.47 -6.55
C LEU A 313 -8.85 9.12 -6.93
N ARG A 314 -8.03 8.22 -7.49
CA ARG A 314 -8.49 6.92 -7.99
C ARG A 314 -9.12 6.01 -6.91
N PRO A 315 -8.57 5.85 -5.69
CA PRO A 315 -9.15 4.98 -4.67
C PRO A 315 -10.35 5.59 -3.93
N CYS A 316 -10.59 6.90 -4.07
CA CYS A 316 -11.61 7.58 -3.27
C CYS A 316 -13.03 7.08 -3.53
N THR A 317 -13.81 6.92 -2.46
CA THR A 317 -15.19 6.45 -2.51
C THR A 317 -16.23 7.57 -2.40
N SER A 318 -15.82 8.79 -2.04
CA SER A 318 -16.69 9.97 -1.94
C SER A 318 -15.96 11.26 -2.36
N ASP A 319 -16.72 12.33 -2.61
CA ASP A 319 -16.16 13.65 -2.92
C ASP A 319 -15.43 14.28 -1.73
N ASP A 320 -15.84 13.98 -0.50
CA ASP A 320 -15.18 14.52 0.69
C ASP A 320 -13.84 13.82 0.96
N ASP A 321 -13.74 12.54 0.63
CA ASP A 321 -12.47 11.82 0.59
C ASP A 321 -11.55 12.38 -0.51
N ALA A 322 -12.07 12.58 -1.72
CA ALA A 322 -11.32 13.20 -2.82
C ALA A 322 -10.79 14.61 -2.47
N LYS A 323 -11.61 15.45 -1.83
CA LYS A 323 -11.20 16.79 -1.36
C LYS A 323 -10.10 16.70 -0.29
N SER A 324 -10.22 15.75 0.64
CA SER A 324 -9.25 15.55 1.71
C SER A 324 -7.88 15.12 1.19
N GLN A 325 -7.84 14.18 0.23
CA GLN A 325 -6.61 13.71 -0.40
C GLN A 325 -5.90 14.84 -1.18
N LEU A 326 -6.66 15.66 -1.92
CA LEU A 326 -6.09 16.78 -2.67
C LEU A 326 -5.60 17.93 -1.77
N TYR A 327 -6.30 18.20 -0.66
CA TYR A 327 -5.86 19.17 0.33
C TYR A 327 -4.50 18.78 0.94
N LEU A 328 -4.33 17.49 1.24
CA LEU A 328 -3.07 16.95 1.75
C LEU A 328 -1.92 17.12 0.75
N LEU A 329 -2.14 16.76 -0.52
CA LEU A 329 -1.17 16.94 -1.61
C LEU A 329 -0.75 18.41 -1.81
N GLN A 330 -1.70 19.36 -1.72
CA GLN A 330 -1.40 20.79 -1.84
C GLN A 330 -0.62 21.33 -0.65
N LYS A 331 -0.94 20.86 0.57
CA LYS A 331 -0.22 21.23 1.79
C LYS A 331 1.23 20.74 1.73
N ILE A 332 1.46 19.51 1.27
CA ILE A 332 2.78 18.93 1.03
C ILE A 332 3.55 19.78 0.01
N LYS A 333 2.96 20.09 -1.16
CA LYS A 333 3.61 20.93 -2.19
C LYS A 333 3.99 22.32 -1.67
N LYS A 334 3.14 22.95 -0.86
CA LYS A 334 3.39 24.28 -0.29
C LYS A 334 4.48 24.25 0.79
N GLN A 335 4.54 23.19 1.59
CA GLN A 335 5.60 22.98 2.58
C GLN A 335 6.95 22.70 1.91
N VAL A 336 6.98 21.91 0.84
CA VAL A 336 8.19 21.64 0.04
C VAL A 336 8.69 22.91 -0.69
N ALA A 337 7.80 23.71 -1.28
CA ALA A 337 8.20 24.97 -1.93
C ALA A 337 8.69 26.05 -0.93
N GLY A 338 8.14 26.07 0.29
CA GLY A 338 8.63 26.91 1.38
C GLY A 338 10.03 26.55 1.86
N LEU A 339 10.41 25.27 1.76
CA LEU A 339 11.73 24.76 2.15
C LEU A 339 12.84 25.10 1.13
N VAL A 340 12.50 25.26 -0.16
CA VAL A 340 13.47 25.56 -1.23
C VAL A 340 13.84 27.05 -1.28
N SER A 341 13.00 27.94 -0.74
CA SER A 341 13.19 29.41 -0.81
C SER A 341 13.92 30.01 0.41
N ALA A 342 14.02 29.29 1.52
CA ALA A 342 14.68 29.74 2.74
C ALA A 342 16.13 29.23 2.84
N GLY A 343 16.99 29.71 1.93
CA GLY A 343 18.43 29.50 2.03
C GLY A 343 19.02 30.26 3.21
N SER A 344 19.04 29.67 4.41
CA SER A 344 19.85 30.11 5.56
C SER A 344 19.88 29.02 6.64
N LYS A 345 21.05 28.39 6.81
CA LYS A 345 21.55 27.70 8.02
C LYS A 345 20.49 27.07 8.94
N LEU A 346 20.14 25.81 8.69
CA LEU A 346 19.71 24.89 9.73
C LEU A 346 20.74 23.76 9.80
N GLN A 347 21.68 23.88 10.74
CA GLN A 347 22.47 22.76 11.22
C GLN A 347 21.72 22.07 12.37
N VAL A 348 21.98 20.77 12.47
CA VAL A 348 21.46 19.76 13.42
C VAL A 348 20.10 19.15 13.00
N SER A 349 20.17 18.09 12.19
CA SER A 349 19.36 16.84 12.29
C SER A 349 19.42 15.92 11.06
N SER A 350 20.35 16.13 10.12
CA SER A 350 20.61 15.19 9.00
C SER A 350 21.52 14.02 9.39
N SER A 351 22.24 14.10 10.51
CA SER A 351 23.32 13.15 10.86
C SER A 351 22.92 12.00 11.79
N LEU A 352 21.65 11.91 12.18
CA LEU A 352 21.16 10.86 13.09
C LEU A 352 20.06 10.00 12.49
N ARG A 353 19.46 10.55 11.45
CA ARG A 353 18.58 9.84 10.54
C ARG A 353 19.35 8.71 9.82
N SER A 354 20.70 8.75 9.86
CA SER A 354 21.64 7.88 9.15
C SER A 354 22.25 6.65 9.82
N ALA A 355 21.83 6.32 11.03
CA ALA A 355 22.59 5.35 11.81
C ALA A 355 22.31 3.86 11.51
N GLY A 356 21.34 3.51 10.64
CA GLY A 356 20.99 2.11 10.28
C GLY A 356 21.16 1.13 11.43
N LEU A 357 20.43 1.42 12.49
CA LEU A 357 20.48 0.72 13.76
C LEU A 357 19.49 -0.44 13.73
N LYS A 358 19.95 -1.64 14.06
CA LYS A 358 19.07 -2.78 14.34
C LYS A 358 18.33 -2.55 15.65
N ASP A 359 17.25 -3.29 15.88
CA ASP A 359 16.59 -3.36 17.18
C ASP A 359 17.64 -3.71 18.25
N GLY A 360 17.88 -2.80 19.20
CA GLY A 360 18.91 -2.94 20.24
C GLY A 360 20.34 -2.56 19.82
N ALA A 361 20.57 -1.99 18.63
CA ALA A 361 21.88 -1.47 18.25
C ALA A 361 22.19 -0.13 18.94
N GLU A 362 23.41 0.00 19.47
CA GLU A 362 23.92 1.21 20.12
C GLU A 362 25.14 1.71 19.33
N VAL A 363 25.08 2.95 18.82
CA VAL A 363 26.19 3.58 18.08
C VAL A 363 26.56 4.89 18.73
N SER A 364 27.85 5.06 18.98
CA SER A 364 28.45 6.32 19.45
C SER A 364 28.99 7.11 18.24
N ALA A 365 28.54 8.34 18.05
CA ALA A 365 28.96 9.25 16.99
C ALA A 365 29.30 10.63 17.57
N VAL A 366 30.24 11.37 16.99
CA VAL A 366 30.59 12.73 17.46
C VAL A 366 29.88 13.76 16.61
N LEU A 367 29.03 14.62 17.20
CA LEU A 367 28.33 15.70 16.49
C LEU A 367 28.63 17.05 17.14
N GLY A 368 29.27 17.94 16.38
CA GLY A 368 29.55 19.30 16.85
C GLY A 368 30.58 19.42 17.98
N GLY A 369 31.32 18.34 18.29
CA GLY A 369 32.30 18.30 19.38
C GLY A 369 31.83 17.55 20.63
N ASP A 370 30.56 17.14 20.69
CA ASP A 370 29.99 16.34 21.77
C ASP A 370 29.75 14.89 21.32
N ASP A 371 29.99 13.92 22.22
CA ASP A 371 29.70 12.51 22.01
C ASP A 371 28.17 12.28 21.99
N VAL A 372 27.69 11.58 20.97
CA VAL A 372 26.27 11.28 20.73
C VAL A 372 26.02 9.78 20.72
N THR A 373 25.11 9.29 21.56
CA THR A 373 24.71 7.87 21.62
C THR A 373 23.34 7.68 20.99
N VAL A 374 23.21 6.71 20.09
CA VAL A 374 21.97 6.40 19.37
C VAL A 374 21.53 4.97 19.62
N LYS A 375 20.28 4.77 20.03
CA LYS A 375 19.64 3.45 20.22
C LYS A 375 18.37 3.33 19.39
N ALA A 376 18.21 2.28 18.58
CA ALA A 376 16.99 2.10 17.79
C ALA A 376 16.18 0.88 18.16
N HIS A 377 14.87 0.99 17.98
CA HIS A 377 13.92 -0.05 18.31
C HIS A 377 12.78 -0.13 17.25
N LYS A 378 12.32 -1.36 16.95
CA LYS A 378 11.41 -1.68 15.83
C LYS A 378 10.05 -2.22 16.29
N PHE A 379 8.96 -1.94 15.56
CA PHE A 379 7.64 -2.48 15.91
C PHE A 379 6.55 -2.45 14.85
N GLY A 380 5.63 -3.42 14.94
CA GLY A 380 4.34 -3.31 14.26
C GLY A 380 4.40 -2.76 12.84
N TRP A 381 3.76 -1.60 12.64
CA TRP A 381 3.73 -0.80 11.41
C TRP A 381 4.60 0.50 11.48
N GLY A 382 5.65 0.57 12.32
CA GLY A 382 6.50 1.78 12.54
C GLY A 382 7.95 1.55 13.06
N PHE A 383 8.69 2.64 13.31
CA PHE A 383 10.10 2.67 13.77
C PHE A 383 10.36 3.82 14.76
N GLY A 384 11.23 3.61 15.77
CA GLY A 384 11.65 4.66 16.72
C GLY A 384 13.15 4.62 17.05
N ALA A 385 13.79 5.79 17.20
CA ALA A 385 15.20 5.92 17.58
C ALA A 385 15.40 6.99 18.67
N ILE A 386 16.28 6.69 19.62
CA ILE A 386 16.72 7.57 20.70
C ILE A 386 18.08 8.14 20.33
N ILE A 387 18.22 9.45 20.46
CA ILE A 387 19.39 10.24 20.07
C ILE A 387 19.78 11.13 21.24
N ASN A 388 20.83 10.81 21.99
CA ASN A 388 21.29 11.67 23.09
C ASN A 388 20.21 12.08 24.10
N THR A 389 19.20 11.23 24.23
CA THR A 389 17.92 11.40 24.95
C THR A 389 16.73 11.95 24.15
N SER A 390 16.85 12.36 22.90
CA SER A 390 15.68 12.74 22.07
C SER A 390 15.09 11.58 21.27
N LEU A 391 13.77 11.43 21.25
CA LEU A 391 13.07 10.40 20.48
C LEU A 391 12.68 10.89 19.08
N ALA A 392 12.91 10.05 18.07
CA ALA A 392 12.38 10.21 16.74
C ALA A 392 11.58 8.97 16.32
N ILE A 393 10.27 9.12 16.08
CA ILE A 393 9.36 8.03 15.65
C ILE A 393 8.91 8.30 14.21
N TRP A 394 8.80 7.24 13.40
CA TRP A 394 8.35 7.27 12.01
C TRP A 394 7.39 6.09 11.76
N GLY A 395 6.27 6.29 11.08
CA GLY A 395 5.27 5.24 10.81
C GLY A 395 3.97 5.77 10.19
N HIS A 396 3.05 4.87 9.84
CA HIS A 396 1.80 5.16 9.11
C HIS A 396 0.94 6.31 9.70
N GLU A 397 0.58 7.31 8.87
CA GLU A 397 -0.09 8.56 9.30
C GLU A 397 -1.48 8.39 9.92
N LEU A 398 -2.16 7.26 9.71
CA LEU A 398 -3.45 6.99 10.38
C LEU A 398 -3.30 6.66 11.87
N TYR A 399 -2.16 6.13 12.31
CA TYR A 399 -1.98 5.62 13.67
C TYR A 399 -1.05 6.50 14.52
N PHE A 400 -0.09 7.23 13.92
CA PHE A 400 0.91 8.01 14.67
C PHE A 400 0.69 9.54 14.62
N LYS A 401 -0.55 10.00 14.82
CA LYS A 401 -0.84 11.44 14.96
C LYS A 401 -0.49 11.93 16.37
N LEU A 402 0.76 12.35 16.56
CA LEU A 402 1.15 13.11 17.75
C LEU A 402 0.59 14.53 17.67
N SER A 403 -0.15 14.96 18.69
CA SER A 403 -0.42 16.39 18.88
C SER A 403 0.91 17.14 19.10
N PRO A 404 1.00 18.46 18.81
CA PRO A 404 2.21 19.24 19.07
C PRO A 404 2.71 19.15 20.53
N GLU A 405 1.78 18.96 21.47
CA GLU A 405 2.08 18.79 22.89
C GLU A 405 2.61 17.39 23.21
N GLN A 406 2.01 16.34 22.66
CA GLN A 406 2.51 14.97 22.78
C GLN A 406 3.90 14.88 22.17
N ARG A 407 4.09 15.39 20.95
CA ARG A 407 5.37 15.45 20.25
C ARG A 407 6.48 16.05 21.11
N LYS A 408 6.23 17.21 21.72
CA LYS A 408 7.21 17.87 22.59
C LYS A 408 7.55 17.04 23.84
N ARG A 409 6.59 16.30 24.40
CA ARG A 409 6.81 15.42 25.56
C ARG A 409 7.54 14.13 25.19
N THR A 410 7.26 13.58 24.01
CA THR A 410 7.85 12.32 23.56
C THR A 410 9.27 12.52 23.00
N GLU A 411 9.60 13.69 22.42
CA GLU A 411 10.88 13.96 21.73
C GLU A 411 12.07 14.30 22.65
N GLN A 412 11.90 14.32 23.98
CA GLN A 412 12.97 14.70 24.91
C GLN A 412 13.12 13.70 26.05
N ASP A 413 14.36 13.50 26.46
CA ASP A 413 14.78 12.68 27.57
C ASP A 413 14.44 11.17 27.52
N VAL A 414 14.14 10.55 26.38
CA VAL A 414 13.86 9.11 26.24
C VAL A 414 15.10 8.23 26.42
N LEU A 415 14.96 7.14 27.18
CA LEU A 415 15.97 6.11 27.48
C LEU A 415 15.72 4.78 26.77
N GLU A 416 14.47 4.33 26.66
CA GLU A 416 14.11 3.05 26.04
C GLU A 416 12.71 3.09 25.40
N LEU A 417 12.49 2.27 24.36
CA LEU A 417 11.25 2.18 23.59
C LEU A 417 10.69 0.77 23.55
N PHE A 418 9.36 0.70 23.52
CA PHE A 418 8.59 -0.54 23.54
C PHE A 418 7.33 -0.38 22.72
N PHE A 419 6.81 -1.50 22.20
CA PHE A 419 5.79 -1.37 21.17
C PHE A 419 4.76 -2.49 21.06
N THR A 420 3.63 -2.17 20.42
CA THR A 420 2.60 -3.09 19.95
C THR A 420 2.53 -3.10 18.41
N GLU A 421 1.46 -3.61 17.78
CA GLU A 421 1.31 -3.48 16.34
C GLU A 421 1.11 -2.02 15.90
N THR A 422 0.38 -1.23 16.68
CA THR A 422 -0.05 0.12 16.28
C THR A 422 0.21 1.21 17.33
N ALA A 423 0.92 0.91 18.43
CA ALA A 423 1.28 1.88 19.45
C ALA A 423 2.73 1.74 19.97
N VAL A 424 3.21 2.82 20.60
CA VAL A 424 4.55 3.00 21.20
C VAL A 424 4.41 3.42 22.65
N ALA A 425 5.28 2.87 23.49
CA ALA A 425 5.58 3.37 24.82
C ALA A 425 7.08 3.68 24.92
N ALA A 426 7.43 4.76 25.62
CA ALA A 426 8.81 5.18 25.83
C ALA A 426 9.05 5.51 27.31
N ILE A 427 10.17 5.06 27.86
CA ILE A 427 10.62 5.44 29.22
C ILE A 427 11.59 6.61 29.08
N LYS A 428 11.37 7.69 29.84
CA LYS A 428 12.24 8.87 29.90
C LYS A 428 13.25 8.81 31.05
N ALA A 429 14.25 9.68 31.02
CA ALA A 429 15.37 9.78 31.95
C ALA A 429 14.95 10.35 33.31
N ASP A 430 13.84 11.10 33.32
CA ASP A 430 13.13 11.49 34.54
C ASP A 430 12.25 10.35 35.11
N GLY A 431 12.20 9.20 34.44
CA GLY A 431 11.39 8.03 34.81
C GLY A 431 9.94 8.08 34.31
N GLU A 432 9.53 9.12 33.58
CA GLU A 432 8.18 9.22 33.01
C GLU A 432 8.00 8.25 31.84
N VAL A 433 6.84 7.59 31.76
CA VAL A 433 6.45 6.82 30.58
C VAL A 433 5.53 7.64 29.69
N VAL A 434 5.85 7.75 28.40
CA VAL A 434 5.04 8.44 27.40
C VAL A 434 4.58 7.47 26.31
N THR A 435 3.36 7.62 25.84
CA THR A 435 2.76 6.74 24.83
C THR A 435 2.22 7.52 23.65
N CYS A 436 2.15 6.85 22.49
CA CYS A 436 1.51 7.37 21.29
C CYS A 436 1.14 6.25 20.33
N GLY A 437 0.18 6.50 19.45
CA GLY A 437 -0.28 5.51 18.48
C GLY A 437 -1.80 5.37 18.53
N ASP A 438 -2.30 4.22 18.11
CA ASP A 438 -3.71 3.87 18.30
C ASP A 438 -4.06 3.76 19.80
N ASP A 439 -5.03 4.56 20.24
CA ASP A 439 -5.46 4.61 21.65
C ASP A 439 -5.89 3.23 22.17
N GLY A 440 -6.61 2.46 21.33
CA GLY A 440 -7.07 1.12 21.65
C GLY A 440 -5.95 0.10 21.79
N ALA A 441 -4.82 0.32 21.12
CA ALA A 441 -3.63 -0.53 21.18
C ALA A 441 -2.60 -0.11 22.25
N GLY A 442 -2.97 0.84 23.12
CA GLY A 442 -2.10 1.34 24.19
C GLY A 442 -1.37 2.66 23.87
N GLY A 443 -1.80 3.36 22.82
CA GLY A 443 -1.33 4.71 22.48
C GLY A 443 -1.78 5.81 23.46
N ASP A 444 -2.79 5.53 24.29
CA ASP A 444 -3.22 6.36 25.41
C ASP A 444 -2.95 5.65 26.75
N SER A 445 -2.03 6.20 27.54
CA SER A 445 -1.71 5.76 28.92
C SER A 445 -2.32 6.65 30.01
N HIS A 446 -3.15 7.65 29.68
CA HIS A 446 -3.61 8.67 30.64
C HIS A 446 -4.28 8.06 31.89
N LEU A 447 -5.04 6.97 31.73
CA LEU A 447 -5.73 6.29 32.83
C LEU A 447 -4.78 5.60 33.83
N VAL A 448 -3.58 5.24 33.39
CA VAL A 448 -2.57 4.55 34.21
C VAL A 448 -1.33 5.42 34.46
N GLN A 449 -1.29 6.65 33.94
CA GLN A 449 -0.11 7.51 33.97
C GLN A 449 0.44 7.74 35.38
N SER A 450 -0.43 7.86 36.39
CA SER A 450 -0.03 8.02 37.79
C SER A 450 0.59 6.76 38.41
N GLN A 451 0.40 5.60 37.79
CA GLN A 451 0.94 4.31 38.20
C GLN A 451 2.25 3.97 37.48
N LEU A 452 2.55 4.62 36.35
CA LEU A 452 3.77 4.45 35.56
C LEU A 452 4.96 5.21 36.18
N VAL A 453 5.26 4.88 37.43
CA VAL A 453 6.38 5.43 38.21
C VAL A 453 7.43 4.35 38.46
N ASP A 454 8.70 4.71 38.36
CA ASP A 454 9.84 3.80 38.53
C ASP A 454 9.77 2.57 37.59
N VAL A 455 9.34 2.76 36.33
CA VAL A 455 9.27 1.68 35.35
C VAL A 455 10.67 1.27 34.89
N ILE A 456 10.95 -0.02 34.91
CA ILE A 456 12.26 -0.60 34.55
C ILE A 456 12.26 -1.37 33.22
N SER A 457 11.09 -1.83 32.76
CA SER A 457 10.93 -2.49 31.46
C SER A 457 9.47 -2.51 31.05
N ILE A 458 9.18 -2.50 29.76
CA ILE A 458 7.82 -2.67 29.22
C ILE A 458 7.83 -3.84 28.23
N SER A 459 6.71 -4.53 28.08
CA SER A 459 6.50 -5.57 27.08
C SER A 459 5.18 -5.33 26.35
N GLY A 460 5.12 -5.67 25.06
CA GLY A 460 3.93 -5.46 24.24
C GLY A 460 3.39 -6.73 23.60
N THR A 461 2.06 -6.82 23.49
CA THR A 461 1.32 -7.76 22.62
C THR A 461 0.93 -7.05 21.32
N SER A 462 0.02 -7.59 20.49
CA SER A 462 -0.43 -6.85 19.30
C SER A 462 -1.19 -5.57 19.65
N GLY A 463 -1.80 -5.47 20.84
CA GLY A 463 -2.65 -4.35 21.21
C GLY A 463 -2.60 -3.90 22.67
N ALA A 464 -1.65 -4.38 23.48
CA ALA A 464 -1.53 -3.95 24.87
C ALA A 464 -0.08 -3.90 25.34
N PHE A 465 0.14 -3.18 26.43
CA PHE A 465 1.42 -3.04 27.11
C PHE A 465 1.35 -3.52 28.56
N ALA A 466 2.48 -4.02 29.06
CA ALA A 466 2.72 -4.35 30.46
C ALA A 466 4.07 -3.76 30.91
N ALA A 467 4.03 -2.81 31.85
CA ALA A 467 5.19 -2.19 32.46
C ALA A 467 5.55 -2.87 33.79
N VAL A 468 6.80 -3.27 33.96
CA VAL A 468 7.36 -3.75 35.23
C VAL A 468 8.00 -2.56 35.94
N ARG A 469 7.64 -2.35 37.22
CA ARG A 469 8.18 -1.30 38.10
C ARG A 469 9.37 -1.81 38.92
N ALA A 470 10.17 -0.90 39.45
CA ALA A 470 11.36 -1.22 40.26
C ALA A 470 11.04 -2.01 41.55
N ASP A 471 9.81 -1.87 42.08
CA ASP A 471 9.31 -2.67 43.20
C ASP A 471 8.87 -4.10 42.79
N GLY A 472 8.95 -4.42 41.49
CA GLY A 472 8.56 -5.69 40.90
C GLY A 472 7.06 -5.83 40.64
N SER A 473 6.27 -4.76 40.81
CA SER A 473 4.85 -4.73 40.42
C SER A 473 4.66 -4.48 38.92
N VAL A 474 3.50 -4.86 38.38
CA VAL A 474 3.18 -4.68 36.94
C VAL A 474 1.97 -3.77 36.77
N VAL A 475 2.03 -2.90 35.75
CA VAL A 475 0.93 -2.02 35.31
C VAL A 475 0.65 -2.31 33.84
N CYS A 476 -0.61 -2.58 33.47
CA CYS A 476 -1.00 -2.87 32.09
C CYS A 476 -1.97 -1.81 31.55
N TRP A 477 -1.94 -1.59 30.23
CA TRP A 477 -2.88 -0.72 29.51
C TRP A 477 -2.98 -1.10 28.04
N GLY A 478 -3.94 -0.51 27.33
CA GLY A 478 -4.31 -0.86 25.95
C GLY A 478 -5.51 -1.80 25.91
N ASN A 479 -5.61 -2.61 24.86
CA ASN A 479 -6.76 -3.48 24.61
C ASN A 479 -6.89 -4.53 25.75
N PRO A 480 -8.01 -4.55 26.50
CA PRO A 480 -8.23 -5.51 27.57
C PRO A 480 -8.13 -6.98 27.11
N ASP A 481 -8.64 -7.30 25.91
CA ASP A 481 -8.63 -8.65 25.34
C ASP A 481 -7.21 -9.10 24.97
N ALA A 482 -6.31 -8.15 24.70
CA ALA A 482 -4.90 -8.41 24.41
C ALA A 482 -3.98 -8.35 25.66
N GLY A 483 -4.57 -8.26 26.86
CA GLY A 483 -3.83 -8.20 28.13
C GLY A 483 -3.65 -6.80 28.72
N GLY A 484 -4.37 -5.80 28.22
CA GLY A 484 -4.37 -4.43 28.74
C GLY A 484 -5.03 -4.26 30.12
N ASP A 485 -5.82 -5.24 30.59
CA ASP A 485 -6.35 -5.29 31.95
C ASP A 485 -5.79 -6.51 32.70
N CYS A 486 -5.10 -6.26 33.81
CA CYS A 486 -4.50 -7.30 34.67
C CYS A 486 -5.07 -7.31 36.10
N LYS A 487 -6.18 -6.59 36.38
CA LYS A 487 -6.75 -6.47 37.74
C LYS A 487 -7.03 -7.81 38.41
N ASN A 488 -7.46 -8.81 37.64
CA ASN A 488 -7.76 -10.15 38.15
C ASN A 488 -6.53 -10.90 38.67
N VAL A 489 -5.33 -10.52 38.24
CA VAL A 489 -4.06 -11.13 38.63
C VAL A 489 -3.12 -10.15 39.34
N GLN A 490 -3.56 -8.93 39.64
CA GLN A 490 -2.72 -7.85 40.20
C GLN A 490 -2.00 -8.26 41.49
N ASP A 491 -2.69 -8.99 42.38
CA ASP A 491 -2.13 -9.49 43.65
C ASP A 491 -1.00 -10.53 43.43
N GLN A 492 -0.96 -11.13 42.25
CA GLN A 492 0.04 -12.12 41.85
C GLN A 492 1.22 -11.50 41.11
N LEU A 493 1.05 -10.30 40.53
CA LEU A 493 2.06 -9.57 39.77
C LEU A 493 2.97 -8.77 40.70
N GLN A 494 3.65 -9.47 41.60
CA GLN A 494 4.62 -8.92 42.55
C GLN A 494 5.95 -9.65 42.40
N LYS A 495 7.06 -8.92 42.53
CA LYS A 495 8.42 -9.45 42.32
C LYS A 495 8.60 -10.11 40.95
N ILE A 496 8.03 -9.51 39.91
CA ILE A 496 8.18 -9.97 38.54
C ILE A 496 9.60 -9.68 38.06
N ARG A 497 10.24 -10.71 37.50
CA ARG A 497 11.58 -10.62 36.92
C ARG A 497 11.52 -10.27 35.42
N GLN A 498 10.59 -10.88 34.69
CA GLN A 498 10.49 -10.72 33.25
C GLN A 498 9.06 -11.02 32.79
N VAL A 499 8.62 -10.30 31.76
CA VAL A 499 7.35 -10.50 31.06
C VAL A 499 7.63 -10.97 29.64
N PHE A 500 6.86 -11.93 29.18
CA PHE A 500 6.87 -12.47 27.82
C PHE A 500 5.49 -12.26 27.19
N SER A 501 5.42 -12.17 25.87
CA SER A 501 4.17 -11.96 25.14
C SER A 501 4.02 -12.93 23.97
N CYS A 502 2.78 -13.31 23.68
CA CYS A 502 2.33 -13.82 22.40
C CYS A 502 1.45 -12.74 21.74
N GLN A 503 0.64 -13.06 20.72
CA GLN A 503 -0.16 -12.05 20.04
C GLN A 503 -1.16 -11.36 20.97
N ASN A 504 -1.86 -12.09 21.85
CA ASN A 504 -2.95 -11.52 22.67
C ASN A 504 -2.85 -11.83 24.18
N ALA A 505 -1.72 -12.36 24.65
CA ALA A 505 -1.55 -12.69 26.07
C ALA A 505 -0.12 -12.42 26.55
N PHE A 506 0.01 -12.30 27.87
CA PHE A 506 1.27 -12.13 28.58
C PHE A 506 1.52 -13.27 29.55
N ALA A 507 2.80 -13.58 29.77
CA ALA A 507 3.29 -14.50 30.78
C ALA A 507 4.44 -13.84 31.56
N ALA A 508 4.25 -13.63 32.86
CA ALA A 508 5.27 -13.09 33.75
C ALA A 508 5.93 -14.20 34.58
N VAL A 509 7.24 -14.11 34.76
CA VAL A 509 8.01 -15.00 35.64
C VAL A 509 8.42 -14.23 36.90
N THR A 510 8.06 -14.76 38.07
CA THR A 510 8.43 -14.20 39.38
C THR A 510 9.89 -14.51 39.75
N ASP A 511 10.43 -13.84 40.77
CA ASP A 511 11.74 -14.14 41.37
C ASP A 511 11.88 -15.60 41.85
N THR A 512 10.79 -16.19 42.30
CA THR A 512 10.69 -17.60 42.70
C THR A 512 10.59 -18.57 41.52
N GLY A 513 10.47 -18.07 40.29
CA GLY A 513 10.33 -18.89 39.08
C GLY A 513 8.92 -19.45 38.86
N ARG A 514 7.89 -18.83 39.47
CA ARG A 514 6.47 -19.09 39.21
C ARG A 514 6.04 -18.28 37.98
N VAL A 515 5.12 -18.83 37.20
CA VAL A 515 4.49 -18.13 36.07
C VAL A 515 3.14 -17.57 36.47
N VAL A 516 2.82 -16.35 36.01
CA VAL A 516 1.52 -15.71 36.09
C VAL A 516 1.13 -15.26 34.69
N THR A 517 -0.05 -15.64 34.21
CA THR A 517 -0.55 -15.30 32.86
C THR A 517 -1.80 -14.43 32.90
N TRP A 518 -2.00 -13.61 31.86
CA TRP A 518 -3.22 -12.81 31.65
C TRP A 518 -3.36 -12.42 30.18
N GLY A 519 -4.50 -11.82 29.81
CA GLY A 519 -4.92 -11.57 28.43
C GLY A 519 -5.91 -12.62 27.97
N GLN A 520 -6.00 -12.86 26.66
CA GLN A 520 -6.99 -13.77 26.09
C GLN A 520 -6.80 -15.20 26.63
N PRO A 521 -7.76 -15.77 27.40
CA PRO A 521 -7.57 -17.05 28.10
C PRO A 521 -7.21 -18.20 27.16
N ASP A 522 -7.94 -18.33 26.05
CA ASP A 522 -7.78 -19.39 25.06
C ASP A 522 -6.51 -19.27 24.21
N GLU A 523 -5.78 -18.15 24.32
CA GLU A 523 -4.58 -17.85 23.53
C GLU A 523 -3.32 -17.67 24.40
N GLY A 524 -3.31 -18.29 25.59
CA GLY A 524 -2.17 -18.32 26.49
C GLY A 524 -2.33 -17.48 27.76
N GLY A 525 -3.44 -16.75 27.90
CA GLY A 525 -3.78 -15.97 29.09
C GLY A 525 -4.14 -16.82 30.31
N ASP A 526 -4.56 -18.07 30.11
CA ASP A 526 -4.79 -19.05 31.19
C ASP A 526 -3.75 -20.18 31.17
N SER A 527 -2.98 -20.29 32.25
CA SER A 527 -1.99 -21.36 32.48
C SER A 527 -2.39 -22.31 33.63
N SER A 528 -3.60 -22.18 34.16
CA SER A 528 -4.08 -22.93 35.34
C SER A 528 -3.95 -24.45 35.19
N ALA A 529 -4.23 -24.97 33.99
CA ALA A 529 -4.11 -26.40 33.66
C ALA A 529 -2.68 -26.96 33.79
N VAL A 530 -1.66 -26.11 33.61
CA VAL A 530 -0.24 -26.50 33.66
C VAL A 530 0.52 -25.84 34.81
N GLN A 531 -0.15 -25.07 35.67
CA GLN A 531 0.47 -24.26 36.71
C GLN A 531 1.38 -25.07 37.66
N SER A 532 1.00 -26.30 37.98
CA SER A 532 1.78 -27.21 38.84
C SER A 532 3.07 -27.72 38.18
N GLN A 533 3.15 -27.64 36.84
CA GLN A 533 4.32 -28.04 36.04
C GLN A 533 5.26 -26.84 35.79
N LEU A 534 4.77 -25.61 35.89
CA LEU A 534 5.54 -24.36 35.67
C LEU A 534 6.37 -23.97 36.90
N VAL A 535 7.26 -24.87 37.32
CA VAL A 535 8.15 -24.66 38.47
C VAL A 535 9.59 -24.50 37.98
N GLY A 536 10.24 -23.42 38.41
CA GLY A 536 11.64 -23.18 38.06
C GLY A 536 11.81 -22.87 36.56
N VAL A 537 10.90 -22.08 36.00
CA VAL A 537 10.98 -21.64 34.60
C VAL A 537 12.27 -20.84 34.37
N LYS A 538 13.01 -21.21 33.32
CA LYS A 538 14.25 -20.54 32.89
C LYS A 538 13.96 -19.51 31.80
N HIS A 539 13.12 -19.86 30.81
CA HIS A 539 12.80 -19.01 29.67
C HIS A 539 11.43 -19.40 29.09
N ILE A 540 10.74 -18.47 28.42
CA ILE A 540 9.45 -18.70 27.75
C ILE A 540 9.58 -18.20 26.32
N VAL A 541 9.06 -18.98 25.38
CA VAL A 541 8.97 -18.65 23.95
C VAL A 541 7.50 -18.66 23.55
N GLY A 542 7.04 -17.61 22.86
CA GLY A 542 5.68 -17.53 22.33
C GLY A 542 5.61 -17.91 20.85
N SER A 543 4.59 -18.68 20.47
CA SER A 543 4.04 -18.66 19.11
C SER A 543 2.98 -17.54 19.03
N VAL A 544 2.15 -17.53 18.00
CA VAL A 544 1.09 -16.52 17.89
C VAL A 544 0.05 -16.62 19.03
N HIS A 545 -0.42 -17.81 19.39
CA HIS A 545 -1.49 -18.00 20.40
C HIS A 545 -1.13 -19.02 21.50
N ALA A 546 0.15 -19.37 21.64
CA ALA A 546 0.61 -20.32 22.65
C ALA A 546 1.99 -19.94 23.18
N PHE A 547 2.34 -20.52 24.33
CA PHE A 547 3.65 -20.40 24.96
C PHE A 547 4.29 -21.77 25.18
N ALA A 548 5.62 -21.78 25.20
CA ALA A 548 6.46 -22.90 25.60
C ALA A 548 7.51 -22.44 26.61
N ALA A 549 7.44 -22.94 27.84
CA ALA A 549 8.40 -22.66 28.90
C ALA A 549 9.49 -23.75 28.96
N ILE A 550 10.75 -23.33 28.94
CA ILE A 550 11.91 -24.18 29.24
C ILE A 550 12.16 -24.12 30.75
N LEU A 551 12.12 -25.26 31.42
CA LEU A 551 12.39 -25.38 32.85
C LEU A 551 13.89 -25.52 33.15
N ARG A 552 14.29 -25.30 34.40
CA ARG A 552 15.70 -25.43 34.84
C ARG A 552 16.28 -26.84 34.67
N ASP A 553 15.45 -27.86 34.67
CA ASP A 553 15.86 -29.26 34.42
C ASP A 553 15.97 -29.58 32.92
N GLY A 554 15.69 -28.61 32.04
CA GLY A 554 15.71 -28.76 30.59
C GLY A 554 14.46 -29.40 30.02
N SER A 555 13.39 -29.61 30.79
CA SER A 555 12.09 -30.02 30.25
C SER A 555 11.29 -28.83 29.70
N VAL A 556 10.29 -29.11 28.87
CA VAL A 556 9.42 -28.08 28.27
C VAL A 556 7.96 -28.31 28.63
N VAL A 557 7.25 -27.23 28.97
CA VAL A 557 5.81 -27.20 29.22
C VAL A 557 5.18 -26.15 28.33
N SER A 558 4.13 -26.50 27.60
CA SER A 558 3.40 -25.59 26.70
C SER A 558 1.95 -25.40 27.12
N TRP A 559 1.36 -24.26 26.77
CA TRP A 559 -0.05 -23.91 27.02
C TRP A 559 -0.55 -22.83 26.06
N GLY A 560 -1.86 -22.60 26.02
CA GLY A 560 -2.55 -21.69 25.11
C GLY A 560 -3.43 -22.44 24.11
N ALA A 561 -3.53 -21.95 22.88
CA ALA A 561 -4.36 -22.56 21.86
C ALA A 561 -3.75 -23.86 21.30
N ASP A 562 -4.54 -24.94 21.29
CA ASP A 562 -4.10 -26.26 20.78
C ASP A 562 -3.65 -26.18 19.31
N TYR A 563 -4.38 -25.44 18.48
CA TYR A 563 -4.05 -25.22 17.07
C TYR A 563 -2.80 -24.34 16.87
N ALA A 564 -2.21 -23.80 17.94
CA ALA A 564 -0.99 -22.99 17.93
C ALA A 564 0.19 -23.63 18.68
N GLY A 565 0.11 -24.95 18.94
CA GLY A 565 1.20 -25.73 19.53
C GLY A 565 1.18 -25.77 21.06
N ALA A 566 0.05 -25.48 21.69
CA ALA A 566 -0.11 -25.60 23.14
C ALA A 566 -0.06 -27.06 23.62
N ASP A 567 -0.61 -28.01 22.86
CA ASP A 567 -0.54 -29.43 23.21
C ASP A 567 0.81 -30.05 22.78
N SER A 568 1.65 -30.35 23.77
CA SER A 568 2.91 -31.10 23.60
C SER A 568 2.85 -32.52 24.16
N SER A 569 1.66 -33.02 24.53
CA SER A 569 1.46 -34.32 25.20
C SER A 569 2.09 -35.48 24.42
N LEU A 570 1.97 -35.48 23.10
CA LEU A 570 2.51 -36.51 22.20
C LEU A 570 4.04 -36.59 22.20
N VAL A 571 4.73 -35.50 22.57
CA VAL A 571 6.20 -35.42 22.58
C VAL A 571 6.77 -35.17 23.97
N LYS A 572 5.94 -35.15 25.01
CA LYS A 572 6.30 -34.80 26.39
C LYS A 572 7.54 -35.54 26.90
N GLU A 573 7.63 -36.85 26.65
CA GLU A 573 8.76 -37.67 27.09
C GLU A 573 10.08 -37.35 26.34
N LYS A 574 9.98 -36.77 25.14
CA LYS A 574 11.13 -36.38 24.31
C LYS A 574 11.63 -34.97 24.63
N LEU A 575 10.80 -34.12 25.23
CA LEU A 575 11.11 -32.75 25.61
C LEU A 575 11.91 -32.70 26.92
N THR A 576 13.13 -33.25 26.88
CA THR A 576 14.09 -33.25 27.98
C THR A 576 15.46 -32.79 27.49
N LYS A 577 16.26 -32.16 28.37
CA LYS A 577 17.57 -31.57 28.02
C LYS A 577 17.47 -30.61 26.82
N VAL A 578 16.40 -29.82 26.80
CA VAL A 578 16.17 -28.80 25.77
C VAL A 578 17.06 -27.60 26.07
N LYS A 579 17.85 -27.21 25.06
CA LYS A 579 18.74 -26.05 25.10
C LYS A 579 18.01 -24.79 24.67
N ALA A 580 17.21 -24.87 23.61
CA ALA A 580 16.47 -23.75 23.03
C ALA A 580 15.16 -24.23 22.38
N VAL A 581 14.18 -23.33 22.29
CA VAL A 581 12.91 -23.55 21.56
C VAL A 581 12.76 -22.44 20.52
N TYR A 582 12.39 -22.83 19.31
CA TYR A 582 12.10 -21.94 18.19
C TYR A 582 10.63 -22.05 17.84
N ALA A 583 10.00 -20.96 17.42
CA ALA A 583 8.58 -20.93 17.07
C ALA A 583 8.41 -20.49 15.61
N SER A 584 7.52 -21.18 14.90
CA SER A 584 6.87 -20.65 13.70
C SER A 584 5.60 -19.92 14.13
N LYS A 585 4.67 -19.63 13.20
CA LYS A 585 3.41 -18.97 13.55
C LYS A 585 2.60 -19.79 14.56
N PHE A 586 2.51 -21.10 14.37
CA PHE A 586 1.63 -21.99 15.13
C PHE A 586 2.30 -23.29 15.62
N ALA A 587 3.60 -23.49 15.37
CA ALA A 587 4.32 -24.70 15.81
C ALA A 587 5.65 -24.36 16.49
N PHE A 588 6.25 -25.35 17.14
CA PHE A 588 7.52 -25.22 17.85
C PHE A 588 8.52 -26.30 17.46
N ALA A 589 9.81 -25.94 17.56
CA ALA A 589 10.94 -26.84 17.42
C ALA A 589 11.91 -26.68 18.61
N ALA A 590 12.08 -27.73 19.41
CA ALA A 590 13.03 -27.77 20.51
C ALA A 590 14.38 -28.34 20.04
N LEU A 591 15.45 -27.57 20.20
CA LEU A 591 16.83 -28.01 20.05
C LEU A 591 17.35 -28.55 21.37
N LYS A 592 17.75 -29.83 21.39
CA LYS A 592 18.31 -30.50 22.57
C LYS A 592 19.82 -30.30 22.68
N GLU A 593 20.36 -30.52 23.89
CA GLU A 593 21.80 -30.42 24.18
C GLU A 593 22.66 -31.38 23.34
N ASP A 594 22.09 -32.51 22.92
CA ASP A 594 22.75 -33.50 22.05
C ASP A 594 22.70 -33.15 20.56
N GLY A 595 22.16 -31.98 20.19
CA GLY A 595 22.02 -31.54 18.81
C GLY A 595 20.90 -32.22 18.04
N THR A 596 19.97 -32.92 18.71
CA THR A 596 18.74 -33.44 18.10
C THR A 596 17.59 -32.44 18.23
N VAL A 597 16.57 -32.58 17.37
CA VAL A 597 15.40 -31.70 17.34
C VAL A 597 14.11 -32.49 17.57
N VAL A 598 13.20 -31.90 18.35
CA VAL A 598 11.84 -32.40 18.61
C VAL A 598 10.85 -31.30 18.24
N THR A 599 9.85 -31.62 17.42
CA THR A 599 8.83 -30.64 16.97
C THR A 599 7.45 -31.01 17.48
N TRP A 600 6.58 -30.02 17.63
CA TRP A 600 5.16 -30.22 17.93
C TRP A 600 4.30 -29.04 17.46
N GLY A 601 2.99 -29.24 17.46
CA GLY A 601 2.01 -28.33 16.86
C GLY A 601 1.53 -28.82 15.49
N PRO A 602 0.82 -27.98 14.72
CA PRO A 602 0.25 -28.36 13.44
C PRO A 602 1.34 -28.70 12.40
N PRO A 603 1.23 -29.84 11.68
CA PRO A 603 2.19 -30.24 10.65
C PRO A 603 2.41 -29.20 9.56
N GLU A 604 1.34 -28.52 9.13
CA GLU A 604 1.34 -27.47 8.12
C GLU A 604 2.08 -26.19 8.55
N HIS A 605 2.47 -26.09 9.83
CA HIS A 605 3.32 -25.02 10.35
C HIS A 605 4.69 -25.52 10.83
N GLY A 606 5.06 -26.76 10.49
CA GLY A 606 6.35 -27.36 10.86
C GLY A 606 6.34 -28.13 12.18
N GLY A 607 5.16 -28.47 12.71
CA GLY A 607 5.01 -29.26 13.93
C GLY A 607 5.39 -30.73 13.78
N ASP A 608 5.47 -31.26 12.56
CA ASP A 608 5.89 -32.62 12.26
C ASP A 608 7.20 -32.64 11.44
N SER A 609 8.26 -33.16 12.06
CA SER A 609 9.59 -33.37 11.45
C SER A 609 9.93 -34.85 11.24
N SER A 610 8.97 -35.76 11.41
CA SER A 610 9.19 -37.21 11.37
C SER A 610 9.88 -37.69 10.07
N ASN A 611 9.53 -37.08 8.92
CA ASN A 611 10.10 -37.38 7.61
C ASN A 611 11.60 -37.04 7.50
N VAL A 612 12.10 -36.12 8.31
CA VAL A 612 13.51 -35.66 8.29
C VAL A 612 14.23 -35.93 9.62
N GLN A 613 13.59 -36.64 10.55
CA GLN A 613 14.10 -36.84 11.91
C GLN A 613 15.49 -37.48 11.97
N SER A 614 15.81 -38.39 11.04
CA SER A 614 17.13 -39.03 10.94
C SER A 614 18.23 -38.08 10.47
N GLN A 615 17.87 -36.97 9.83
CA GLN A 615 18.79 -35.95 9.34
C GLN A 615 19.02 -34.85 10.39
N LEU A 616 18.07 -34.64 11.31
CA LEU A 616 18.13 -33.64 12.40
C LEU A 616 19.03 -34.11 13.57
N VAL A 617 20.30 -34.34 13.26
CA VAL A 617 21.37 -34.69 14.19
C VAL A 617 22.55 -33.74 14.03
N GLY A 618 23.19 -33.36 15.14
CA GLY A 618 24.25 -32.35 15.11
C GLY A 618 23.75 -30.96 14.69
N VAL A 619 22.47 -30.67 14.97
CA VAL A 619 21.87 -29.35 14.75
C VAL A 619 22.46 -28.37 15.76
N HIS A 620 22.81 -27.18 15.29
CA HIS A 620 23.32 -26.11 16.15
C HIS A 620 22.63 -24.77 15.91
N HIS A 621 21.89 -24.63 14.80
CA HIS A 621 21.10 -23.45 14.46
C HIS A 621 19.80 -23.85 13.78
N ILE A 622 18.71 -23.15 14.09
CA ILE A 622 17.39 -23.31 13.47
C ILE A 622 16.85 -21.91 13.15
N GLU A 623 16.31 -21.74 11.95
CA GLU A 623 15.52 -20.58 11.54
C GLU A 623 14.09 -21.00 11.20
N ALA A 624 13.15 -20.07 11.34
CA ALA A 624 11.73 -20.30 11.09
C ALA A 624 11.14 -19.23 10.16
N THR A 625 10.36 -19.66 9.18
CA THR A 625 9.37 -18.80 8.50
C THR A 625 8.06 -18.84 9.29
N LYS A 626 6.97 -18.28 8.75
CA LYS A 626 5.64 -18.41 9.38
C LYS A 626 5.17 -19.87 9.48
N SER A 627 5.60 -20.75 8.58
CA SER A 627 5.03 -22.11 8.49
C SER A 627 6.05 -23.22 8.22
N ALA A 628 7.34 -22.91 8.21
CA ALA A 628 8.40 -23.89 7.99
C ALA A 628 9.63 -23.58 8.83
N PHE A 629 10.50 -24.57 8.96
CA PHE A 629 11.79 -24.47 9.63
C PHE A 629 12.92 -24.97 8.74
N ALA A 630 14.10 -24.42 8.97
CA ALA A 630 15.33 -24.85 8.35
C ALA A 630 16.44 -24.92 9.41
N ALA A 631 17.16 -26.03 9.47
CA ALA A 631 18.19 -26.29 10.47
C ALA A 631 19.55 -26.52 9.82
N ILE A 632 20.59 -25.91 10.40
CA ILE A 632 21.98 -26.19 10.02
C ILE A 632 22.50 -27.36 10.88
N THR A 633 22.80 -28.46 10.20
CA THR A 633 23.38 -29.67 10.76
C THR A 633 24.87 -29.71 10.46
N VAL A 634 25.68 -30.18 11.40
CA VAL A 634 27.11 -30.46 11.15
C VAL A 634 27.33 -31.96 11.28
N GLN A 635 27.79 -32.59 10.21
CA GLN A 635 28.09 -34.01 10.18
C GLN A 635 29.54 -34.25 9.74
N ALA A 636 30.17 -35.27 10.33
CA ALA A 636 31.48 -35.75 9.92
C ALA A 636 31.35 -36.48 8.58
N GLY A 637 31.77 -35.84 7.50
CA GLY A 637 31.91 -36.46 6.19
C GLY A 637 33.19 -37.27 6.11
N VAL A 638 33.08 -38.53 5.69
CA VAL A 638 34.23 -39.39 5.37
C VAL A 638 34.45 -39.31 3.86
N GLU A 639 35.49 -38.58 3.42
CA GLU A 639 35.90 -38.60 2.02
C GLU A 639 37.00 -39.63 1.81
N ALA A 640 36.78 -40.56 0.88
CA ALA A 640 37.82 -41.47 0.42
C ALA A 640 38.87 -40.67 -0.37
N SER A 641 40.13 -40.67 0.09
CA SER A 641 41.24 -40.07 -0.63
C SER A 641 41.34 -40.65 -2.04
N LYS A 642 41.27 -39.79 -3.07
CA LYS A 642 41.47 -40.18 -4.48
C LYS A 642 42.93 -40.47 -4.82
N ASN A 643 43.87 -40.21 -3.91
CA ASN A 643 45.29 -40.49 -4.09
C ASN A 643 45.69 -41.80 -3.41
N ALA A 644 46.09 -42.78 -4.23
CA ALA A 644 46.53 -44.10 -3.78
C ALA A 644 47.82 -44.09 -2.91
N SER A 645 48.46 -42.93 -2.71
CA SER A 645 49.68 -42.77 -1.90
C SER A 645 49.44 -42.30 -0.47
N GLU A 646 48.22 -41.89 -0.09
CA GLU A 646 47.90 -41.51 1.29
C GLU A 646 46.64 -42.25 1.77
N ALA A 647 46.86 -43.30 2.56
CA ALA A 647 45.82 -44.02 3.30
C ALA A 647 45.30 -43.22 4.51
N ALA A 648 45.12 -41.91 4.37
CA ALA A 648 44.55 -41.05 5.40
C ALA A 648 43.07 -40.80 5.08
N VAL A 649 42.19 -41.30 5.94
CA VAL A 649 40.77 -40.93 5.94
C VAL A 649 40.69 -39.47 6.42
N LYS A 650 40.41 -38.55 5.49
CA LYS A 650 40.17 -37.15 5.85
C LYS A 650 38.74 -37.03 6.33
N VAL A 651 38.56 -36.82 7.63
CA VAL A 651 37.27 -36.45 8.21
C VAL A 651 37.09 -34.95 7.98
N THR A 652 36.16 -34.59 7.11
CA THR A 652 35.80 -33.19 6.86
C THR A 652 34.43 -32.94 7.48
N LEU A 653 34.31 -31.94 8.37
CA LEU A 653 33.02 -31.50 8.85
C LEU A 653 32.32 -30.75 7.72
N LYS A 654 31.15 -31.23 7.29
CA LYS A 654 30.31 -30.54 6.30
C LYS A 654 29.06 -30.04 7.01
N SER A 655 28.73 -28.77 6.81
CA SER A 655 27.42 -28.26 7.22
C SER A 655 26.40 -28.57 6.12
N ARG A 656 25.18 -28.94 6.52
CA ARG A 656 24.05 -29.18 5.62
C ARG A 656 22.80 -28.54 6.19
N VAL A 657 21.94 -28.03 5.30
CA VAL A 657 20.60 -27.57 5.70
C VAL A 657 19.58 -28.70 5.51
N VAL A 658 18.72 -28.85 6.52
CA VAL A 658 17.55 -29.74 6.54
C VAL A 658 16.31 -28.88 6.77
N THR A 659 15.29 -29.04 5.93
CA THR A 659 14.05 -28.25 6.00
C THR A 659 12.84 -29.12 6.28
N TRP A 660 11.80 -28.55 6.91
CA TRP A 660 10.50 -29.20 7.10
C TRP A 660 9.38 -28.17 7.33
N GLY A 661 8.13 -28.61 7.22
CA GLY A 661 6.93 -27.77 7.31
C GLY A 661 6.30 -27.51 5.94
N ASP A 662 5.61 -26.37 5.80
CA ASP A 662 4.90 -26.02 4.57
C ASP A 662 5.87 -25.83 3.39
N GLN A 663 5.60 -26.55 2.30
CA GLN A 663 6.43 -26.57 1.09
C GLN A 663 6.51 -25.19 0.41
N LEU A 664 5.39 -24.46 0.33
CA LEU A 664 5.33 -23.12 -0.29
C LEU A 664 6.04 -22.07 0.58
N HIS A 665 6.29 -22.38 1.84
CA HIS A 665 6.97 -21.51 2.80
C HIS A 665 8.42 -21.93 3.10
N GLY A 666 9.01 -22.73 2.22
CA GLY A 666 10.42 -23.15 2.28
C GLY A 666 10.68 -24.43 3.07
N GLY A 667 9.63 -25.17 3.44
CA GLY A 667 9.73 -26.50 4.06
C GLY A 667 10.27 -27.58 3.12
N ASP A 668 10.16 -27.37 1.81
CA ASP A 668 10.81 -28.18 0.78
C ASP A 668 11.97 -27.42 0.15
N SER A 669 13.17 -28.02 0.21
CA SER A 669 14.39 -27.50 -0.39
C SER A 669 15.01 -28.46 -1.40
N SER A 670 14.28 -29.49 -1.83
CA SER A 670 14.78 -30.56 -2.70
C SER A 670 15.41 -30.04 -3.99
N ASP A 671 14.83 -29.00 -4.60
CA ASP A 671 15.34 -28.37 -5.83
C ASP A 671 16.73 -27.73 -5.65
N VAL A 672 17.00 -27.20 -4.46
CA VAL A 672 18.27 -26.50 -4.14
C VAL A 672 19.18 -27.31 -3.22
N GLN A 673 18.78 -28.52 -2.79
CA GLN A 673 19.46 -29.31 -1.76
C GLN A 673 20.93 -29.57 -2.07
N HIS A 674 21.28 -29.70 -3.35
CA HIS A 674 22.64 -29.91 -3.85
C HIS A 674 23.56 -28.68 -3.69
N ARG A 675 22.99 -27.51 -3.39
CA ARG A 675 23.68 -26.24 -3.10
C ARG A 675 23.65 -25.89 -1.61
N LEU A 676 22.99 -26.68 -0.78
CA LEU A 676 22.82 -26.42 0.66
C LEU A 676 23.88 -27.11 1.54
N ASP A 677 25.11 -27.24 1.03
CA ASP A 677 26.32 -27.60 1.76
C ASP A 677 27.12 -26.35 2.16
N ASP A 678 27.88 -26.47 3.24
CA ASP A 678 28.80 -25.44 3.74
C ASP A 678 28.14 -24.07 3.99
N ILE A 679 26.86 -24.09 4.35
CA ILE A 679 26.08 -22.93 4.80
C ILE A 679 26.62 -22.44 6.14
N VAL A 680 26.97 -21.15 6.19
CA VAL A 680 27.50 -20.43 7.36
C VAL A 680 26.48 -19.46 7.96
N GLN A 681 25.48 -19.04 7.19
CA GLN A 681 24.39 -18.19 7.66
C GLN A 681 23.07 -18.61 7.04
N LEU A 682 22.00 -18.56 7.82
CA LEU A 682 20.64 -18.83 7.39
C LEU A 682 19.74 -17.68 7.83
N LYS A 683 18.88 -17.21 6.93
CA LYS A 683 17.89 -16.15 7.20
C LYS A 683 16.53 -16.53 6.63
N ALA A 684 15.48 -16.04 7.26
CA ALA A 684 14.11 -16.25 6.85
C ALA A 684 13.37 -14.92 6.65
N THR A 685 12.51 -14.87 5.64
CA THR A 685 11.39 -13.92 5.53
C THR A 685 10.12 -14.60 6.09
N LYS A 686 8.93 -14.03 5.88
CA LYS A 686 7.68 -14.69 6.27
C LYS A 686 7.50 -16.07 5.63
N HIS A 687 8.02 -16.26 4.42
CA HIS A 687 7.63 -17.36 3.54
C HIS A 687 8.79 -17.92 2.69
N ALA A 688 10.02 -17.45 2.88
CA ALA A 688 11.19 -17.94 2.16
C ALA A 688 12.44 -17.96 3.06
N PHE A 689 13.45 -18.70 2.63
CA PHE A 689 14.77 -18.76 3.27
C PHE A 689 15.87 -18.34 2.30
N ALA A 690 16.96 -17.83 2.86
CA ALA A 690 18.21 -17.59 2.16
C ALA A 690 19.39 -18.11 2.99
N GLY A 691 20.24 -18.91 2.36
CA GLY A 691 21.46 -19.46 2.94
C GLY A 691 22.70 -18.83 2.30
N LEU A 692 23.65 -18.41 3.12
CA LEU A 692 24.99 -17.98 2.70
C LEU A 692 25.96 -19.16 2.85
N ARG A 693 26.62 -19.54 1.76
CA ARG A 693 27.70 -20.52 1.76
C ARG A 693 29.03 -19.89 2.18
N SER A 694 29.95 -20.71 2.68
CA SER A 694 31.29 -20.26 3.09
C SER A 694 32.15 -19.69 1.96
N ASP A 695 31.83 -20.01 0.71
CA ASP A 695 32.45 -19.47 -0.51
C ASP A 695 31.84 -18.12 -0.95
N GLY A 696 30.81 -17.63 -0.26
CA GLY A 696 30.12 -16.38 -0.56
C GLY A 696 28.96 -16.51 -1.55
N GLU A 697 28.60 -17.72 -1.99
CA GLU A 697 27.39 -17.95 -2.79
C GLU A 697 26.13 -17.89 -1.92
N VAL A 698 25.06 -17.31 -2.47
CA VAL A 698 23.73 -17.24 -1.85
C VAL A 698 22.77 -18.21 -2.53
N VAL A 699 22.03 -18.97 -1.72
CA VAL A 699 21.00 -19.90 -2.16
C VAL A 699 19.68 -19.50 -1.52
N ALA A 700 18.69 -19.15 -2.31
CA ALA A 700 17.33 -18.83 -1.85
C ALA A 700 16.34 -19.94 -2.24
N TRP A 701 15.32 -20.15 -1.40
CA TRP A 701 14.21 -21.07 -1.69
C TRP A 701 12.95 -20.74 -0.88
N GLY A 702 11.82 -21.33 -1.26
CA GLY A 702 10.49 -21.04 -0.70
C GLY A 702 9.69 -20.14 -1.63
N SER A 703 8.82 -19.29 -1.08
CA SER A 703 7.92 -18.46 -1.90
C SER A 703 8.68 -17.42 -2.72
N GLU A 704 8.54 -17.46 -4.05
CA GLU A 704 9.12 -16.50 -4.99
C GLU A 704 8.78 -15.04 -4.62
N LEU A 705 7.51 -14.79 -4.26
CA LEU A 705 7.01 -13.47 -3.86
C LEU A 705 7.69 -12.90 -2.61
N TYR A 706 8.30 -13.76 -1.78
CA TYR A 706 8.95 -13.38 -0.52
C TYR A 706 10.47 -13.58 -0.57
N GLY A 707 11.04 -13.63 -1.77
CA GLY A 707 12.49 -13.74 -2.00
C GLY A 707 13.03 -15.16 -2.08
N GLY A 708 12.15 -16.15 -2.28
CA GLY A 708 12.54 -17.55 -2.52
C GLY A 708 13.20 -17.79 -3.88
N ASP A 709 13.11 -16.84 -4.82
CA ASP A 709 13.87 -16.84 -6.07
C ASP A 709 14.81 -15.63 -6.12
N ALA A 710 16.11 -15.91 -6.28
CA ALA A 710 17.17 -14.91 -6.42
C ALA A 710 17.75 -14.89 -7.86
N SER A 711 17.16 -15.62 -8.81
CA SER A 711 17.67 -15.78 -10.18
C SER A 711 17.87 -14.45 -10.91
N SER A 712 16.99 -13.47 -10.67
CA SER A 712 17.04 -12.13 -11.27
C SER A 712 18.26 -11.31 -10.85
N VAL A 713 18.82 -11.57 -9.66
CA VAL A 713 19.96 -10.85 -9.08
C VAL A 713 21.19 -11.74 -8.90
N GLN A 714 21.17 -12.97 -9.44
CA GLN A 714 22.22 -13.97 -9.22
C GLN A 714 23.61 -13.49 -9.67
N ASN A 715 23.68 -12.65 -10.70
CA ASN A 715 24.94 -12.08 -11.19
C ASN A 715 25.54 -11.04 -10.22
N ASP A 716 24.71 -10.43 -9.38
CA ASP A 716 25.13 -9.42 -8.41
C ASP A 716 25.50 -10.03 -7.05
N LEU A 717 25.01 -11.24 -6.76
CA LEU A 717 25.29 -12.03 -5.55
C LEU A 717 26.67 -12.70 -5.59
N VAL A 718 27.73 -11.89 -5.70
CA VAL A 718 29.13 -12.34 -5.72
C VAL A 718 29.89 -11.90 -4.48
N ASN A 719 30.69 -12.81 -3.90
CA ASN A 719 31.50 -12.54 -2.69
C ASN A 719 30.67 -11.96 -1.53
N VAL A 720 29.47 -12.50 -1.30
CA VAL A 720 28.58 -12.06 -0.23
C VAL A 720 29.21 -12.41 1.13
N LYS A 721 29.24 -11.43 2.05
CA LYS A 721 29.74 -11.61 3.42
C LYS A 721 28.63 -11.80 4.45
N GLU A 722 27.44 -11.25 4.21
CA GLU A 722 26.30 -11.33 5.14
C GLU A 722 24.96 -11.16 4.42
N ILE A 723 23.96 -11.91 4.85
CA ILE A 723 22.55 -11.81 4.43
C ILE A 723 21.70 -11.25 5.58
N PHE A 724 20.75 -10.40 5.20
CA PHE A 724 19.76 -9.76 6.07
C PHE A 724 18.35 -10.04 5.52
N SER A 725 17.32 -9.98 6.38
CA SER A 725 15.93 -10.21 5.97
C SER A 725 14.96 -9.23 6.63
N SER A 726 13.93 -8.84 5.86
CA SER A 726 12.69 -8.22 6.34
C SER A 726 11.60 -9.29 6.41
N GLN A 727 10.34 -8.91 6.57
CA GLN A 727 9.24 -9.86 6.44
C GLN A 727 9.05 -10.37 5.00
N SER A 728 9.55 -9.66 4.00
CA SER A 728 9.22 -9.94 2.58
C SER A 728 10.39 -9.93 1.62
N SER A 729 11.54 -9.44 2.06
CA SER A 729 12.71 -9.25 1.20
C SER A 729 13.99 -9.62 1.93
N PHE A 730 15.02 -9.91 1.15
CA PHE A 730 16.38 -10.14 1.62
C PHE A 730 17.31 -9.06 1.09
N ALA A 731 18.42 -8.85 1.79
CA ALA A 731 19.55 -8.07 1.33
C ALA A 731 20.85 -8.82 1.57
N ALA A 732 21.76 -8.80 0.60
CA ALA A 732 23.07 -9.41 0.64
C ALA A 732 24.13 -8.33 0.54
N LEU A 733 24.97 -8.25 1.57
CA LEU A 733 26.10 -7.34 1.62
C LEU A 733 27.35 -8.06 1.13
N ARG A 734 28.00 -7.49 0.13
CA ARG A 734 29.22 -8.01 -0.50
C ARG A 734 30.48 -7.56 0.23
N SER A 735 31.56 -8.28 0.00
CA SER A 735 32.86 -8.01 0.61
C SER A 735 33.47 -6.67 0.17
N ASP A 736 33.09 -6.17 -1.00
CA ASP A 736 33.46 -4.86 -1.54
C ASP A 736 32.56 -3.71 -1.07
N GLY A 737 31.62 -3.99 -0.17
CA GLY A 737 30.65 -3.01 0.33
C GLY A 737 29.51 -2.74 -0.65
N GLY A 738 29.36 -3.51 -1.74
CA GLY A 738 28.16 -3.48 -2.58
C GLY A 738 26.98 -4.16 -1.89
N LEU A 739 25.76 -3.72 -2.17
CA LEU A 739 24.54 -4.30 -1.62
C LEU A 739 23.61 -4.75 -2.74
N THR A 740 23.06 -5.96 -2.60
CA THR A 740 22.06 -6.53 -3.50
C THR A 740 20.80 -6.87 -2.71
N VAL A 741 19.62 -6.54 -3.21
CA VAL A 741 18.34 -6.75 -2.52
C VAL A 741 17.39 -7.50 -3.46
N TRP A 742 16.60 -8.43 -2.92
CA TRP A 742 15.58 -9.16 -3.69
C TRP A 742 14.39 -9.56 -2.80
N GLY A 743 13.25 -9.88 -3.42
CA GLY A 743 12.01 -10.23 -2.73
C GLY A 743 10.78 -9.46 -3.20
N HIS A 744 9.84 -9.20 -2.29
CA HIS A 744 8.53 -8.64 -2.64
C HIS A 744 8.63 -7.23 -3.24
N GLN A 745 8.00 -7.02 -4.41
CA GLN A 745 8.07 -5.76 -5.15
C GLN A 745 7.52 -4.56 -4.37
N ASP A 746 6.50 -4.70 -3.53
CA ASP A 746 5.99 -3.55 -2.74
C ASP A 746 6.94 -3.11 -1.60
N ASP A 747 7.85 -3.98 -1.14
CA ASP A 747 8.94 -3.62 -0.20
C ASP A 747 10.19 -3.14 -0.95
N LEU A 748 10.18 -3.25 -2.28
CA LEU A 748 11.23 -2.79 -3.15
C LEU A 748 10.67 -1.59 -3.92
N LEU A 749 10.95 -0.38 -3.45
CA LEU A 749 11.04 0.76 -4.38
C LEU A 749 12.24 0.47 -5.31
N TYR A 750 12.08 -0.50 -6.20
CA TYR A 750 13.06 -0.96 -7.18
C TYR A 750 12.96 0.04 -8.33
N ASP A 751 13.49 1.24 -8.08
CA ASP A 751 13.88 2.15 -9.13
C ASP A 751 15.39 1.96 -9.34
N ASP A 752 15.87 2.09 -10.57
CA ASP A 752 17.31 2.06 -10.86
C ASP A 752 18.06 3.12 -10.02
N GLU A 753 17.35 4.17 -9.57
CA GLU A 753 17.81 5.15 -8.58
C GLU A 753 18.19 4.54 -7.22
N LEU A 754 17.59 3.45 -6.74
CA LEU A 754 17.92 2.85 -5.44
C LEU A 754 19.28 2.14 -5.47
N VAL A 755 19.60 1.45 -6.57
CA VAL A 755 20.88 0.75 -6.75
C VAL A 755 22.02 1.78 -6.89
N GLU A 756 21.78 2.88 -7.62
CA GLU A 756 22.72 4.01 -7.67
C GLU A 756 22.84 4.74 -6.32
N ALA A 757 21.72 4.94 -5.60
CA ALA A 757 21.70 5.64 -4.33
C ALA A 757 22.41 4.85 -3.21
N VAL A 758 22.22 3.53 -3.13
CA VAL A 758 22.93 2.67 -2.16
C VAL A 758 24.42 2.61 -2.52
N GLY A 759 24.77 2.45 -3.80
CA GLY A 759 26.15 2.49 -4.27
C GLY A 759 27.07 1.43 -3.62
N SER A 760 28.36 1.75 -3.52
CA SER A 760 29.40 0.94 -2.85
C SER A 760 29.75 1.52 -1.47
N HIS A 761 30.54 0.79 -0.67
CA HIS A 761 30.99 1.20 0.68
C HIS A 761 29.93 1.11 1.78
N VAL A 762 29.00 0.14 1.68
CA VAL A 762 28.09 -0.19 2.77
C VAL A 762 28.85 -0.94 3.86
N GLN A 763 28.85 -0.39 5.07
CA GLN A 763 29.46 -1.01 6.24
C GLN A 763 28.53 -2.07 6.84
N TYR A 764 27.24 -1.77 6.92
CA TYR A 764 26.24 -2.55 7.63
C TYR A 764 24.80 -2.27 7.19
N VAL A 765 23.90 -3.24 7.40
CA VAL A 765 22.47 -3.14 7.10
C VAL A 765 21.63 -3.40 8.34
N ALA A 766 20.65 -2.52 8.61
CA ALA A 766 19.59 -2.73 9.58
C ALA A 766 18.26 -3.06 8.90
N THR A 767 17.43 -3.87 9.58
CA THR A 767 16.21 -4.45 8.98
C THR A 767 14.97 -4.27 9.85
N SER A 768 13.96 -3.61 9.28
CA SER A 768 12.59 -3.47 9.80
C SER A 768 11.69 -4.62 9.28
N LYS A 769 10.37 -4.59 9.61
CA LYS A 769 9.43 -5.62 9.15
C LYS A 769 9.21 -5.44 7.65
N LEU A 770 9.18 -4.20 7.17
CA LEU A 770 8.84 -3.85 5.78
C LEU A 770 9.81 -2.82 5.18
N ALA A 771 10.94 -2.56 5.84
CA ALA A 771 11.98 -1.65 5.36
C ALA A 771 13.37 -2.12 5.78
N MET A 772 14.40 -1.60 5.13
CA MET A 772 15.81 -1.86 5.41
C MET A 772 16.63 -0.58 5.22
N THR A 773 17.69 -0.41 6.01
CA THR A 773 18.59 0.73 5.94
C THR A 773 20.04 0.26 5.80
N ALA A 774 20.73 0.73 4.78
CA ALA A 774 22.17 0.56 4.60
C ALA A 774 22.91 1.78 5.16
N VAL A 775 23.93 1.55 5.98
CA VAL A 775 24.85 2.59 6.48
C VAL A 775 26.15 2.48 5.70
N LYS A 776 26.63 3.60 5.17
CA LYS A 776 27.88 3.69 4.42
C LYS A 776 29.05 4.09 5.31
N ASP A 777 30.27 3.80 4.86
CA ASP A 777 31.53 4.10 5.56
C ASP A 777 31.73 5.60 5.84
N ASP A 778 31.06 6.49 5.10
CA ASP A 778 31.10 7.95 5.30
C ASP A 778 30.04 8.47 6.30
N GLY A 779 29.29 7.55 6.93
CA GLY A 779 28.22 7.87 7.89
C GLY A 779 26.89 8.29 7.24
N THR A 780 26.79 8.26 5.92
CA THR A 780 25.51 8.40 5.21
C THR A 780 24.74 7.08 5.20
N TYR A 781 23.48 7.15 4.78
CA TYR A 781 22.58 6.02 4.79
C TYR A 781 21.59 6.10 3.65
N VAL A 782 21.03 4.93 3.32
CA VAL A 782 19.92 4.81 2.40
C VAL A 782 18.92 3.86 3.01
N THR A 783 17.66 4.28 3.06
CA THR A 783 16.56 3.42 3.52
C THR A 783 15.63 3.13 2.35
N TRP A 784 15.15 1.90 2.27
CA TRP A 784 14.20 1.45 1.26
C TRP A 784 13.21 0.48 1.90
N GLY A 785 12.09 0.27 1.23
CA GLY A 785 10.95 -0.41 1.84
C GLY A 785 9.67 0.34 1.59
N SER A 786 8.62 -0.12 2.25
CA SER A 786 7.37 0.62 2.28
C SER A 786 7.60 2.05 2.83
N PRO A 787 7.22 3.12 2.09
CA PRO A 787 7.35 4.51 2.53
C PRO A 787 6.72 4.77 3.90
N ASP A 788 5.65 4.04 4.22
CA ASP A 788 4.89 4.16 5.47
C ASP A 788 5.56 3.47 6.66
N HIS A 789 6.65 2.73 6.44
CA HIS A 789 7.34 1.88 7.42
C HIS A 789 8.82 2.25 7.60
N GLY A 790 9.14 3.52 7.36
CA GLY A 790 10.50 4.05 7.39
C GLY A 790 11.24 3.93 6.06
N GLY A 791 10.62 3.36 5.02
CA GLY A 791 11.20 3.15 3.68
C GLY A 791 11.32 4.40 2.80
N SER A 792 10.94 5.59 3.27
CA SER A 792 11.13 6.83 2.52
C SER A 792 12.59 7.30 2.62
N GLN A 793 13.23 7.53 1.46
CA GLN A 793 14.57 8.13 1.36
C GLN A 793 14.69 9.48 2.11
#